data_AF-A0A3L7VXI0-F1
#
_entry.id   AF-A0A3L7VXI0-F1
#
_cell.length_a   1.000
_cell.length_b   1.000
_cell.length_c   1.000
_cell.angle_alpha   90.00
_cell.angle_beta   90.00
_cell.angle_gamma   90.00
#
_symmetry.space_group_name_H-M   'P 1'
#
loop_
_entity.id
_entity.type
_entity.pdbx_description
1 polymer ?
#
loop_
_entity_poly.entity_id
_entity_poly.type
_entity_poly.pdbx_seq_one_letter_code
_entity_poly.pdbx_strand_id
1 'polypeptide(L)'
;MTAKTTVVPSPKSFVLTWDHVVFLVILGLSIITRLWGLGDRALHHDETLHADYSYSLFAGLGFVHDPLLHGPFLYVMGAVGYFFFGDNDATARISPALFSIALGLTPYLLRREIGRTGAIVASIVMLASPVFLYIGRFFRHDIYTVLFEVLVVIAIIRYARSREPQWLIVGAVALSLMLTTLETTYLFIAIFLPVIVAVFFWQVWRPGFIAVAAIGLTIVSCVFVLPGKAQPAINPTEDITISREIGTYVCPSSPLTDYVDNPIQSKQPGPIFGLGPLETVDNMYALCVRNQSDNDWSAYFFKLWQFFRHPAILAGLLFTIGGGVGLWYMVWKRVKNGTTLWQRALDNPNPIITIFASLASSDNRVLKALGLAVIPYVLFFSAFFYNPVGIVSGVSGSLLYWLAQHNVKRGGQPNHYYGVMLAVYEPLVVIAGLASAILMIIQVVRVVRAGRMPSAVLATGMLFAWWSLGSFAIFSWAGEKMPWLTIHPLTPLTFLAAWGVGQLIDMWIANHRQQSQGKIGLVTVLGMSAILGFVATILMMNAIRPDSTYAWLTPWIPVGYIVLVAVIALAHIPSHGKLWSIGMLVFALSGTLALYELRSAWRLSYISGDTPKEMMIYTQTTPDALRVIRDLTNASMSRSGDMSMPIWHDNETVWDWYMRHFANKTEQPPGAPAMPGEDIMAIVVLDENLKSIDDNTLPGFLIQKYPLRWWFPEDQMYRLPAKWYSDPIEENASLLTKALRQPFDSATAVATWRYYLYRDTGFPLGSSDFYVAIRPEIAPYMSLGLGAR
;
A
#
# COMPACT_ATOMS: atom_id res chain seq x y z
N MET A 1 -7.15 -22.84 -57.85
CA MET A 1 -6.62 -23.55 -56.67
C MET A 1 -5.13 -23.26 -56.57
N THR A 2 -4.72 -22.32 -55.72
CA THR A 2 -3.32 -22.03 -55.43
C THR A 2 -3.06 -22.42 -53.98
N ALA A 3 -2.29 -23.49 -53.80
CA ALA A 3 -1.95 -24.04 -52.51
C ALA A 3 -1.16 -23.01 -51.69
N LYS A 4 -1.72 -22.55 -50.57
CA LYS A 4 -0.97 -21.86 -49.53
C LYS A 4 -0.06 -22.88 -48.87
N THR A 5 1.23 -22.85 -49.20
CA THR A 5 2.27 -23.54 -48.43
C THR A 5 2.29 -22.96 -47.02
N THR A 6 1.70 -23.69 -46.08
CA THR A 6 1.82 -23.46 -44.64
C THR A 6 3.24 -23.79 -44.23
N VAL A 7 4.10 -22.76 -44.14
CA VAL A 7 5.41 -22.88 -43.48
C VAL A 7 5.14 -23.17 -42.00
N VAL A 8 5.35 -24.42 -41.60
CA VAL A 8 5.33 -24.83 -40.19
C VAL A 8 6.46 -24.06 -39.49
N PRO A 9 6.18 -23.24 -38.45
CA PRO A 9 7.24 -22.56 -37.72
C PRO A 9 8.11 -23.61 -37.03
N SER A 10 9.41 -23.62 -37.34
CA SER A 10 10.37 -24.49 -36.65
C SER A 10 10.29 -24.23 -35.13
N PRO A 11 10.33 -25.27 -34.28
CA PRO A 11 10.42 -25.07 -32.84
C PRO A 11 11.67 -24.24 -32.55
N LYS A 12 11.49 -23.00 -32.11
CA LYS A 12 12.61 -22.17 -31.67
C LYS A 12 13.19 -22.85 -30.43
N SER A 13 14.37 -23.46 -30.57
CA SER A 13 15.15 -23.95 -29.42
C SER A 13 15.31 -22.80 -28.42
N PHE A 14 14.91 -23.02 -27.17
CA PHE A 14 15.13 -22.05 -26.11
C PHE A 14 16.64 -21.86 -25.92
N VAL A 15 17.14 -20.67 -26.21
CA VAL A 15 18.54 -20.30 -25.95
C VAL A 15 18.55 -19.41 -24.72
N LEU A 16 19.23 -19.87 -23.67
CA LEU A 16 19.43 -19.09 -22.46
C LEU A 16 20.25 -17.83 -22.81
N THR A 17 19.65 -16.66 -22.64
CA THR A 17 20.33 -15.37 -22.85
C THR A 17 20.81 -14.79 -21.53
N TRP A 18 21.76 -13.85 -21.57
CA TRP A 18 22.21 -13.11 -20.38
C TRP A 18 21.07 -12.45 -19.60
N ASP A 19 20.05 -11.93 -20.31
CA ASP A 19 18.86 -11.38 -19.64
C ASP A 19 18.20 -12.44 -18.74
N HIS A 20 18.05 -13.68 -19.22
CA HIS A 20 17.46 -14.75 -18.41
C HIS A 20 18.32 -15.07 -17.18
N VAL A 21 19.65 -15.08 -17.32
CA VAL A 21 20.56 -15.29 -16.19
C VAL A 21 20.39 -14.19 -15.13
N VAL A 22 20.31 -12.92 -15.55
CA VAL A 22 20.10 -11.79 -14.62
C VAL A 22 18.76 -11.93 -13.87
N PHE A 23 17.67 -12.26 -14.57
CA PHE A 23 16.37 -12.45 -13.93
C PHE A 23 16.34 -13.68 -13.01
N LEU A 24 17.10 -14.74 -13.32
CA LEU A 24 17.25 -15.90 -12.42
C LEU A 24 18.04 -15.54 -11.16
N VAL A 25 19.07 -14.70 -11.26
CA VAL A 25 19.79 -14.18 -10.10
C VAL A 25 18.87 -13.31 -9.25
N ILE A 26 18.10 -12.41 -9.87
CA ILE A 26 17.10 -11.59 -9.16
C ILE A 26 16.08 -12.49 -8.45
N LEU A 27 15.57 -13.53 -9.12
CA LEU A 27 14.66 -14.51 -8.51
C LEU A 27 15.30 -15.18 -7.28
N GLY A 28 16.54 -15.68 -7.40
CA GLY A 28 17.26 -16.30 -6.29
C GLY A 28 17.44 -15.36 -5.10
N LEU A 29 17.85 -14.12 -5.35
CA LEU A 29 17.97 -13.09 -4.31
C LEU A 29 16.62 -12.70 -3.70
N SER A 30 15.57 -12.60 -4.52
CA SER A 30 14.21 -12.35 -4.04
C SER A 30 13.74 -13.47 -3.11
N ILE A 31 13.95 -14.73 -3.47
CA ILE A 31 13.61 -15.88 -2.61
C ILE A 31 14.34 -15.78 -1.26
N ILE A 32 15.65 -15.56 -1.27
CA ILE A 32 16.45 -15.45 -0.03
C ILE A 32 15.94 -14.29 0.83
N THR A 33 15.81 -13.10 0.24
CA THR A 33 15.44 -11.89 0.99
C THR A 33 13.98 -11.88 1.46
N ARG A 34 13.06 -12.56 0.78
CA ARG A 34 11.66 -12.58 1.21
C ARG A 34 11.37 -13.70 2.21
N LEU A 35 12.04 -14.85 2.11
CA LEU A 35 11.73 -16.01 2.96
C LEU A 35 12.61 -16.14 4.20
N TRP A 36 13.80 -15.52 4.24
CA TRP A 36 14.68 -15.60 5.41
C TRP A 36 14.05 -14.94 6.63
N GLY A 37 13.92 -15.65 7.76
CA GLY A 37 13.53 -15.06 9.05
C GLY A 37 12.11 -14.50 9.11
N LEU A 38 11.15 -15.12 8.41
CA LEU A 38 9.75 -14.66 8.40
C LEU A 38 9.06 -14.76 9.78
N GLY A 39 9.42 -15.74 10.60
CA GLY A 39 8.84 -15.97 11.94
C GLY A 39 9.62 -15.38 13.10
N ASP A 40 10.67 -14.60 12.83
CA ASP A 40 11.59 -14.10 13.88
C ASP A 40 10.95 -13.02 14.77
N ARG A 41 9.82 -12.45 14.34
CA ARG A 41 9.21 -11.25 14.91
C ARG A 41 7.73 -11.42 15.21
N ALA A 42 7.27 -10.68 16.21
CA ALA A 42 5.86 -10.53 16.51
C ALA A 42 5.09 -10.08 15.27
N LEU A 43 3.92 -10.67 15.06
CA LEU A 43 2.93 -10.17 14.13
C LEU A 43 2.49 -8.77 14.55
N HIS A 44 2.41 -7.85 13.59
CA HIS A 44 1.73 -6.58 13.77
C HIS A 44 0.27 -6.80 14.20
N HIS A 45 -0.33 -5.81 14.86
CA HIS A 45 -1.72 -5.90 15.34
C HIS A 45 -2.72 -6.32 14.24
N ASP A 46 -2.60 -5.75 13.05
CA ASP A 46 -3.43 -6.18 11.91
C ASP A 46 -3.03 -7.57 11.36
N GLU A 47 -1.74 -7.93 11.42
CA GLU A 47 -1.30 -9.27 10.99
C GLU A 47 -1.88 -10.36 11.90
N THR A 48 -2.07 -10.12 13.20
CA THR A 48 -2.69 -11.11 14.10
C THR A 48 -4.14 -11.37 13.74
N LEU A 49 -4.91 -10.33 13.41
CA LEU A 49 -6.28 -10.48 12.90
C LEU A 49 -6.30 -11.26 11.58
N HIS A 50 -5.41 -10.91 10.66
CA HIS A 50 -5.28 -11.61 9.39
C HIS A 50 -4.92 -13.10 9.56
N ALA A 51 -4.01 -13.39 10.50
CA ALA A 51 -3.57 -14.73 10.84
C ALA A 51 -4.68 -15.56 11.48
N ASP A 52 -5.40 -14.98 12.43
CA ASP A 52 -6.50 -15.65 13.14
C ASP A 52 -7.69 -15.98 12.23
N TYR A 53 -8.14 -15.04 11.40
CA TYR A 53 -9.25 -15.29 10.48
C TYR A 53 -8.88 -16.32 9.40
N SER A 54 -7.62 -16.32 8.95
CA SER A 54 -7.10 -17.36 8.06
C SER A 54 -7.07 -18.73 8.75
N TYR A 55 -6.79 -18.76 10.05
CA TYR A 55 -6.79 -19.97 10.86
C TYR A 55 -8.20 -20.48 11.11
N SER A 56 -9.16 -19.60 11.39
CA SER A 56 -10.58 -19.95 11.53
C SER A 56 -11.12 -20.64 10.26
N LEU A 57 -10.76 -20.13 9.08
CA LEU A 57 -11.06 -20.78 7.81
C LEU A 57 -10.37 -22.15 7.67
N PHE A 58 -9.07 -22.23 7.99
CA PHE A 58 -8.29 -23.47 7.93
C PHE A 58 -8.81 -24.56 8.89
N ALA A 59 -9.15 -24.19 10.13
CA ALA A 59 -9.60 -25.08 11.18
C ALA A 59 -11.09 -25.47 11.04
N GLY A 60 -11.80 -24.92 10.05
CA GLY A 60 -13.21 -25.23 9.81
C GLY A 60 -14.16 -24.60 10.83
N LEU A 61 -13.74 -23.51 11.49
CA LEU A 61 -14.58 -22.75 12.44
C LEU A 61 -15.61 -21.85 11.73
N GLY A 62 -15.53 -21.78 10.40
CA GLY A 62 -16.38 -20.96 9.54
C GLY A 62 -15.65 -19.70 9.07
N PHE A 63 -16.12 -19.15 7.94
CA PHE A 63 -15.65 -17.87 7.42
C PHE A 63 -16.81 -17.13 6.77
N VAL A 64 -16.99 -15.88 7.18
CA VAL A 64 -17.91 -14.94 6.57
C VAL A 64 -17.10 -13.68 6.29
N HIS A 65 -17.25 -13.14 5.08
CA HIS A 65 -16.56 -11.93 4.68
C HIS A 65 -17.04 -10.75 5.54
N ASP A 66 -16.12 -10.09 6.24
CA ASP A 66 -16.37 -8.85 6.97
C ASP A 66 -15.72 -7.67 6.24
N PRO A 67 -16.49 -6.66 5.78
CA PRO A 67 -15.96 -5.45 5.17
C PRO A 67 -14.94 -4.66 6.02
N LEU A 68 -14.91 -4.83 7.36
CA LEU A 68 -13.86 -4.27 8.23
C LEU A 68 -12.47 -4.76 7.82
N LEU A 69 -12.43 -6.02 7.40
CA LEU A 69 -11.25 -6.85 7.27
C LEU A 69 -10.79 -6.99 5.81
N HIS A 70 -11.32 -6.12 4.94
CA HIS A 70 -11.05 -6.09 3.50
C HIS A 70 -11.43 -7.40 2.81
N GLY A 71 -10.94 -7.58 1.59
CA GLY A 71 -11.36 -8.65 0.71
C GLY A 71 -10.91 -10.05 1.17
N PRO A 72 -11.69 -11.09 0.80
CA PRO A 72 -11.50 -12.48 1.22
C PRO A 72 -10.20 -13.14 0.71
N PHE A 73 -9.55 -12.59 -0.33
CA PHE A 73 -8.41 -13.22 -1.00
C PHE A 73 -7.27 -13.56 -0.04
N LEU A 74 -6.90 -12.64 0.85
CA LEU A 74 -5.80 -12.84 1.80
C LEU A 74 -6.07 -14.04 2.71
N TYR A 75 -7.29 -14.15 3.25
CA TYR A 75 -7.67 -15.17 4.21
C TYR A 75 -7.63 -16.57 3.62
N VAL A 76 -8.12 -16.71 2.38
CA VAL A 76 -8.04 -17.97 1.64
C VAL A 76 -6.59 -18.34 1.39
N MET A 77 -5.74 -17.40 0.97
CA MET A 77 -4.32 -17.68 0.74
C MET A 77 -3.55 -17.99 2.02
N GLY A 78 -3.90 -17.36 3.14
CA GLY A 78 -3.38 -17.69 4.47
C GLY A 78 -3.74 -19.11 4.89
N ALA A 79 -5.02 -19.49 4.76
CA ALA A 79 -5.51 -20.83 5.06
C ALA A 79 -4.82 -21.90 4.20
N VAL A 80 -4.60 -21.63 2.91
CA VAL A 80 -3.81 -22.50 2.02
C VAL A 80 -2.37 -22.64 2.52
N GLY A 81 -1.76 -21.55 3.00
CA GLY A 81 -0.45 -21.59 3.64
C GLY A 81 -0.43 -22.54 4.84
N TYR A 82 -1.38 -22.40 5.75
CA TYR A 82 -1.52 -23.25 6.93
C TYR A 82 -1.76 -24.72 6.58
N PHE A 83 -2.56 -24.99 5.54
CA PHE A 83 -2.80 -26.34 5.05
C PHE A 83 -1.51 -27.07 4.62
N PHE A 84 -0.58 -26.37 3.98
CA PHE A 84 0.66 -26.99 3.50
C PHE A 84 1.81 -26.98 4.52
N PHE A 85 1.89 -25.98 5.40
CA PHE A 85 3.07 -25.74 6.24
C PHE A 85 2.78 -25.60 7.75
N GLY A 86 1.51 -25.78 8.17
CA GLY A 86 1.06 -25.57 9.55
C GLY A 86 0.89 -24.10 9.90
N ASP A 87 0.15 -23.83 10.98
CA ASP A 87 -0.20 -22.49 11.42
C ASP A 87 0.86 -21.93 12.39
N ASN A 88 1.73 -21.05 11.87
CA ASN A 88 2.71 -20.33 12.67
C ASN A 88 3.02 -18.98 12.03
N ASP A 89 3.71 -18.10 12.77
CA ASP A 89 4.00 -16.73 12.33
C ASP A 89 4.81 -16.66 11.02
N ALA A 90 5.71 -17.64 10.79
CA ALA A 90 6.45 -17.71 9.52
C ALA A 90 5.52 -18.09 8.37
N THR A 91 4.67 -19.12 8.54
CA THR A 91 3.73 -19.56 7.52
C THR A 91 2.72 -18.48 7.15
N ALA A 92 2.22 -17.72 8.12
CA ALA A 92 1.31 -16.59 7.87
C ALA A 92 1.90 -15.62 6.83
N ARG A 93 3.21 -15.38 6.88
CA ARG A 93 3.94 -14.48 5.98
C ARG A 93 4.50 -15.15 4.71
N ILE A 94 4.34 -16.46 4.50
CA ILE A 94 4.83 -17.13 3.27
C ILE A 94 4.07 -16.63 2.04
N SER A 95 2.74 -16.59 2.10
CA SER A 95 1.92 -16.15 0.98
C SER A 95 2.27 -14.73 0.48
N PRO A 96 2.29 -13.68 1.32
CA PRO A 96 2.65 -12.34 0.86
C PRO A 96 4.09 -12.29 0.31
N ALA A 97 5.03 -13.04 0.92
CA ALA A 97 6.41 -13.16 0.44
C ALA A 97 6.51 -13.73 -0.97
N LEU A 98 5.74 -14.76 -1.30
CA LEU A 98 5.68 -15.35 -2.66
C LEU A 98 5.11 -14.35 -3.67
N PHE A 99 4.09 -13.59 -3.31
CA PHE A 99 3.51 -12.56 -4.16
C PHE A 99 4.45 -11.36 -4.35
N SER A 100 5.25 -11.00 -3.33
CA SER A 100 6.33 -10.02 -3.45
C SER A 100 7.42 -10.47 -4.44
N ILE A 101 7.81 -11.75 -4.39
CA ILE A 101 8.76 -12.32 -5.36
C ILE A 101 8.19 -12.24 -6.78
N ALA A 102 6.91 -12.60 -6.97
CA ALA A 102 6.24 -12.50 -8.25
C ALA A 102 6.19 -11.05 -8.76
N LEU A 103 5.84 -10.10 -7.90
CA LEU A 103 5.80 -8.67 -8.21
C LEU A 103 7.14 -8.17 -8.74
N GLY A 104 8.25 -8.51 -8.07
CA GLY A 104 9.60 -8.11 -8.48
C GLY A 104 10.03 -8.64 -9.86
N LEU A 105 9.38 -9.68 -10.39
CA LEU A 105 9.67 -10.26 -11.71
C LEU A 105 8.76 -9.74 -12.82
N THR A 106 7.64 -9.10 -12.48
CA THR A 106 6.71 -8.53 -13.47
C THR A 106 7.35 -7.56 -14.48
N PRO A 107 8.40 -6.77 -14.17
CA PRO A 107 9.04 -5.92 -15.17
C PRO A 107 9.58 -6.68 -16.39
N TYR A 108 9.90 -7.97 -16.27
CA TYR A 108 10.30 -8.83 -17.39
C TYR A 108 9.25 -8.85 -18.52
N LEU A 109 7.96 -8.77 -18.16
CA LEU A 109 6.85 -8.79 -19.11
C LEU A 109 6.79 -7.50 -19.95
N LEU A 110 7.36 -6.40 -19.45
CA LEU A 110 7.42 -5.09 -20.09
C LEU A 110 8.76 -4.75 -20.74
N ARG A 111 9.73 -5.68 -20.74
CA ARG A 111 11.09 -5.44 -21.28
C ARG A 111 11.14 -4.94 -22.73
N ARG A 112 10.07 -5.10 -23.51
CA ARG A 112 9.99 -4.60 -24.90
C ARG A 112 9.41 -3.19 -24.99
N GLU A 113 8.83 -2.68 -23.91
CA GLU A 113 8.13 -1.40 -23.81
C GLU A 113 8.93 -0.40 -22.99
N ILE A 114 9.59 -0.86 -21.91
CA ILE A 114 10.48 -0.04 -21.06
C ILE A 114 11.96 -0.23 -21.38
N GLY A 115 12.29 -1.18 -22.27
CA GLY A 115 13.67 -1.58 -22.57
C GLY A 115 14.18 -2.67 -21.63
N ARG A 116 15.23 -3.39 -22.06
CA ARG A 116 15.83 -4.49 -21.27
C ARG A 116 16.46 -3.96 -20.00
N THR A 117 17.25 -2.90 -20.13
CA THR A 117 17.90 -2.22 -19.00
C THR A 117 16.87 -1.65 -18.03
N GLY A 118 15.81 -1.00 -18.54
CA GLY A 118 14.71 -0.51 -17.70
C GLY A 118 14.03 -1.64 -16.92
N ALA A 119 13.76 -2.79 -17.55
CA ALA A 119 13.17 -3.94 -16.85
C ALA A 119 14.08 -4.49 -15.74
N ILE A 120 15.39 -4.60 -16.01
CA ILE A 120 16.36 -5.03 -14.98
C ILE A 120 16.42 -4.02 -13.83
N VAL A 121 16.48 -2.73 -14.13
CA VAL A 121 16.51 -1.66 -13.11
C VAL A 121 15.24 -1.71 -12.24
N ALA A 122 14.06 -1.81 -12.84
CA ALA A 122 12.80 -1.91 -12.10
C ALA A 122 12.79 -3.14 -11.15
N SER A 123 13.24 -4.30 -11.64
CA SER A 123 13.31 -5.51 -10.82
C SER A 123 14.36 -5.43 -9.70
N ILE A 124 15.50 -4.78 -9.93
CA ILE A 124 16.51 -4.54 -8.88
C ILE A 124 15.96 -3.60 -7.81
N VAL A 125 15.27 -2.52 -8.21
CA VAL A 125 14.63 -1.60 -7.26
C VAL A 125 13.58 -2.34 -6.44
N MET A 126 12.68 -3.11 -7.07
CA MET A 126 11.68 -3.90 -6.35
C MET A 126 12.29 -4.96 -5.43
N LEU A 127 13.46 -5.53 -5.79
CA LEU A 127 14.22 -6.45 -4.93
C LEU A 127 14.80 -5.74 -3.69
N ALA A 128 15.40 -4.57 -3.87
CA ALA A 128 16.24 -3.93 -2.85
C ALA A 128 15.58 -2.79 -2.06
N SER A 129 14.48 -2.23 -2.56
CA SER A 129 13.77 -1.10 -1.95
C SER A 129 13.33 -1.44 -0.51
N PRO A 130 13.50 -0.50 0.44
CA PRO A 130 13.00 -0.68 1.81
C PRO A 130 11.50 -0.96 1.86
N VAL A 131 10.70 -0.21 1.09
CA VAL A 131 9.24 -0.34 1.10
C VAL A 131 8.81 -1.68 0.49
N PHE A 132 9.32 -2.04 -0.69
CA PHE A 132 8.96 -3.31 -1.35
C PHE A 132 9.40 -4.55 -0.56
N LEU A 133 10.56 -4.51 0.08
CA LEU A 133 11.05 -5.62 0.89
C LEU A 133 10.26 -5.76 2.19
N TYR A 134 10.01 -4.67 2.89
CA TYR A 134 9.30 -4.68 4.17
C TYR A 134 7.84 -5.11 3.99
N ILE A 135 7.09 -4.40 3.15
CA ILE A 135 5.67 -4.71 2.88
C ILE A 135 5.53 -6.06 2.19
N GLY A 136 6.52 -6.44 1.38
CA GLY A 136 6.56 -7.74 0.73
C GLY A 136 6.63 -8.94 1.67
N ARG A 137 6.98 -8.72 2.94
CA ARG A 137 7.07 -9.76 3.99
C ARG A 137 5.94 -9.64 5.02
N PHE A 138 5.04 -8.69 4.83
CA PHE A 138 4.00 -8.30 5.77
C PHE A 138 2.69 -8.99 5.41
N PHE A 139 2.04 -9.67 6.36
CA PHE A 139 0.81 -10.42 6.10
C PHE A 139 -0.41 -9.50 6.01
N ARG A 140 -0.45 -8.73 4.91
CA ARG A 140 -1.48 -7.74 4.57
C ARG A 140 -1.85 -7.75 3.10
N HIS A 141 -2.98 -7.12 2.80
CA HIS A 141 -3.63 -7.09 1.50
C HIS A 141 -2.81 -6.37 0.41
N ASP A 142 -2.00 -5.38 0.77
CA ASP A 142 -1.33 -4.47 -0.17
C ASP A 142 -0.47 -5.16 -1.22
N ILE A 143 0.35 -6.14 -0.82
CA ILE A 143 1.29 -6.79 -1.75
C ILE A 143 0.57 -7.57 -2.85
N TYR A 144 -0.57 -8.18 -2.51
CA TYR A 144 -1.42 -8.89 -3.45
C TYR A 144 -2.07 -7.89 -4.41
N THR A 145 -2.65 -6.82 -3.87
CA THR A 145 -3.29 -5.78 -4.67
C THR A 145 -2.32 -5.16 -5.66
N VAL A 146 -1.12 -4.76 -5.23
CA VAL A 146 -0.11 -4.15 -6.11
C VAL A 146 0.34 -5.11 -7.22
N LEU A 147 0.49 -6.41 -6.93
CA LEU A 147 0.76 -7.39 -7.99
C LEU A 147 -0.35 -7.37 -9.04
N PHE A 148 -1.61 -7.38 -8.61
CA PHE A 148 -2.75 -7.36 -9.52
C PHE A 148 -2.86 -6.03 -10.28
N GLU A 149 -2.61 -4.88 -9.64
CA GLU A 149 -2.53 -3.56 -10.28
C GLU A 149 -1.51 -3.58 -11.43
N VAL A 150 -0.30 -4.07 -11.14
CA VAL A 150 0.77 -4.18 -12.15
C VAL A 150 0.36 -5.13 -13.28
N LEU A 151 -0.26 -6.27 -12.98
CA LEU A 151 -0.74 -7.20 -14.00
C LEU A 151 -1.85 -6.59 -14.87
N VAL A 152 -2.75 -5.78 -14.31
CA VAL A 152 -3.76 -5.03 -15.09
C VAL A 152 -3.08 -4.01 -16.01
N VAL A 153 -2.11 -3.24 -15.51
CA VAL A 153 -1.36 -2.27 -16.33
C VAL A 153 -0.57 -2.98 -17.43
N ILE A 154 0.08 -4.10 -17.12
CA ILE A 154 0.78 -4.93 -18.10
C ILE A 154 -0.20 -5.43 -19.16
N ALA A 155 -1.36 -5.95 -18.75
CA ALA A 155 -2.42 -6.39 -19.65
C ALA A 155 -2.87 -5.27 -20.60
N ILE A 156 -3.09 -4.05 -20.09
CA ILE A 156 -3.46 -2.88 -20.89
C ILE A 156 -2.38 -2.60 -21.95
N ILE A 157 -1.12 -2.48 -21.54
CA ILE A 157 0.00 -2.17 -22.43
C ILE A 157 0.20 -3.28 -23.49
N ARG A 158 0.17 -4.54 -23.05
CA ARG A 158 0.40 -5.71 -23.91
C ARG A 158 -0.75 -5.94 -24.87
N TYR A 159 -1.99 -5.72 -24.44
CA TYR A 159 -3.16 -5.77 -25.31
C TYR A 159 -3.12 -4.66 -26.35
N ALA A 160 -2.81 -3.42 -25.95
CA ALA A 160 -2.67 -2.29 -26.87
C ALA A 160 -1.66 -2.56 -28.00
N ARG A 161 -0.59 -3.31 -27.71
CA ARG A 161 0.43 -3.68 -28.70
C ARG A 161 0.06 -4.91 -29.54
N SER A 162 -0.29 -6.01 -28.90
CA SER A 162 -0.42 -7.33 -29.53
C SER A 162 -1.84 -7.64 -30.01
N ARG A 163 -2.85 -7.05 -29.37
CA ARG A 163 -4.29 -7.33 -29.55
C ARG A 163 -4.64 -8.81 -29.32
N GLU A 164 -3.79 -9.53 -28.59
CA GLU A 164 -4.03 -10.93 -28.26
C GLU A 164 -5.04 -11.02 -27.10
N PRO A 165 -6.09 -11.86 -27.21
CA PRO A 165 -7.15 -11.93 -26.21
C PRO A 165 -6.67 -12.41 -24.84
N GLN A 166 -5.55 -13.13 -24.76
CA GLN A 166 -4.96 -13.58 -23.50
C GLN A 166 -4.67 -12.42 -22.54
N TRP A 167 -4.26 -11.26 -23.04
CA TRP A 167 -3.98 -10.11 -22.18
C TRP A 167 -5.26 -9.48 -21.62
N LEU A 168 -6.39 -9.57 -22.33
CA LEU A 168 -7.69 -9.18 -21.76
C LEU A 168 -8.09 -10.11 -20.63
N ILE A 169 -7.88 -11.41 -20.80
CA ILE A 169 -8.20 -12.41 -19.76
C ILE A 169 -7.33 -12.17 -18.53
N VAL A 170 -6.02 -12.02 -18.70
CA VAL A 170 -5.09 -11.71 -17.60
C VAL A 170 -5.50 -10.43 -16.88
N GLY A 171 -5.80 -9.36 -17.62
CA GLY A 171 -6.22 -8.09 -17.03
C GLY A 171 -7.55 -8.18 -16.30
N ALA A 172 -8.55 -8.86 -16.86
CA ALA A 172 -9.87 -8.99 -16.25
C ALA A 172 -9.83 -9.86 -14.98
N VAL A 173 -9.11 -10.99 -15.02
CA VAL A 173 -8.92 -11.87 -13.86
C VAL A 173 -8.11 -11.15 -12.78
N ALA A 174 -7.02 -10.46 -13.13
CA ALA A 174 -6.24 -9.68 -12.18
C ALA A 174 -7.09 -8.57 -11.53
N LEU A 175 -7.89 -7.83 -12.31
CA LEU A 175 -8.81 -6.81 -11.77
C LEU A 175 -9.84 -7.40 -10.80
N SER A 176 -10.37 -8.59 -11.10
CA SER A 176 -11.27 -9.28 -10.19
C SER A 176 -10.57 -9.73 -8.91
N LEU A 177 -9.34 -10.25 -8.99
CA LEU A 177 -8.57 -10.66 -7.82
C LEU A 177 -8.22 -9.45 -6.94
N MET A 178 -7.87 -8.33 -7.56
CA MET A 178 -7.65 -7.04 -6.91
C MET A 178 -8.90 -6.60 -6.13
N LEU A 179 -10.08 -6.69 -6.76
CA LEU A 179 -11.36 -6.37 -6.13
C LEU A 179 -11.68 -7.27 -4.93
N THR A 180 -11.33 -8.56 -5.00
CA THR A 180 -11.47 -9.51 -3.87
C THR A 180 -10.38 -9.36 -2.81
N THR A 181 -9.48 -8.39 -2.96
CA THR A 181 -8.35 -8.16 -2.04
C THR A 181 -8.54 -6.88 -1.25
N LEU A 182 -8.65 -5.71 -1.90
CA LEU A 182 -8.63 -4.43 -1.20
C LEU A 182 -9.42 -3.33 -1.94
N GLU A 183 -10.04 -2.45 -1.17
CA GLU A 183 -10.85 -1.33 -1.67
C GLU A 183 -10.02 -0.26 -2.41
N THR A 184 -8.69 -0.29 -2.31
CA THR A 184 -7.80 0.52 -3.17
C THR A 184 -8.01 0.22 -4.67
N THR A 185 -8.64 -0.91 -5.01
CA THR A 185 -9.17 -1.18 -6.36
C THR A 185 -10.04 -0.04 -6.90
N TYR A 186 -10.88 0.58 -6.07
CA TYR A 186 -11.72 1.71 -6.48
C TYR A 186 -10.87 2.93 -6.86
N LEU A 187 -9.77 3.17 -6.13
CA LEU A 187 -8.81 4.24 -6.44
C LEU A 187 -8.08 3.96 -7.75
N PHE A 188 -7.65 2.72 -7.98
CA PHE A 188 -7.04 2.31 -9.24
C PHE A 188 -7.98 2.54 -10.43
N ILE A 189 -9.25 2.13 -10.31
CA ILE A 189 -10.27 2.37 -11.35
C ILE A 189 -10.45 3.87 -11.59
N ALA A 190 -10.51 4.69 -10.54
CA ALA A 190 -10.62 6.14 -10.64
C ALA A 190 -9.41 6.79 -11.33
N ILE A 191 -8.21 6.20 -11.25
CA ILE A 191 -7.03 6.67 -11.97
C ILE A 191 -7.08 6.28 -13.45
N PHE A 192 -7.41 5.03 -13.79
CA PHE A 192 -7.25 4.51 -15.15
C PHE A 192 -8.47 4.64 -16.04
N LEU A 193 -9.67 4.38 -15.53
CA LEU A 193 -10.88 4.35 -16.34
C LEU A 193 -11.17 5.71 -17.00
N PRO A 194 -11.08 6.87 -16.30
CA PRO A 194 -11.32 8.16 -16.93
C PRO A 194 -10.37 8.45 -18.09
N VAL A 195 -9.10 8.08 -17.98
CA VAL A 195 -8.12 8.29 -19.07
C VAL A 195 -8.39 7.39 -20.26
N ILE A 196 -8.73 6.12 -20.05
CA ILE A 196 -9.08 5.20 -21.15
C ILE A 196 -10.30 5.72 -21.91
N VAL A 197 -11.34 6.14 -21.19
CA VAL A 197 -12.56 6.72 -21.77
C VAL A 197 -12.26 8.04 -22.48
N ALA A 198 -11.47 8.92 -21.85
CA ALA A 198 -11.05 10.19 -22.44
C ALA A 198 -10.26 9.99 -23.74
N VAL A 199 -9.34 9.02 -23.79
CA VAL A 199 -8.59 8.67 -24.99
C VAL A 199 -9.53 8.15 -26.08
N PHE A 200 -10.51 7.31 -25.75
CA PHE A 200 -11.52 6.86 -26.72
C PHE A 200 -12.27 8.04 -27.35
N PHE A 201 -12.85 8.91 -26.52
CA PHE A 201 -13.61 10.05 -27.00
C PHE A 201 -12.74 11.08 -27.74
N TRP A 202 -11.49 11.29 -27.32
CA TRP A 202 -10.58 12.16 -28.07
C TRP A 202 -10.37 11.69 -29.52
N GLN A 203 -10.35 10.38 -29.76
CA GLN A 203 -10.18 9.81 -31.10
C GLN A 203 -11.50 9.72 -31.90
N VAL A 204 -12.62 9.43 -31.25
CA VAL A 204 -13.91 9.23 -31.92
C VAL A 204 -14.73 10.52 -32.05
N TRP A 205 -14.76 11.33 -31.00
CA TRP A 205 -15.55 12.57 -30.90
C TRP A 205 -14.92 13.55 -29.91
N ARG A 206 -14.04 14.45 -30.40
CA ARG A 206 -13.25 15.36 -29.54
C ARG A 206 -14.08 16.15 -28.49
N PRO A 207 -15.25 16.74 -28.82
CA PRO A 207 -16.10 17.36 -27.79
C PRO A 207 -16.55 16.40 -26.67
N GLY A 208 -16.63 15.10 -26.97
CA GLY A 208 -16.92 14.06 -26.00
C GLY A 208 -15.90 13.97 -24.87
N PHE A 209 -14.65 14.36 -25.10
CA PHE A 209 -13.66 14.48 -24.02
C PHE A 209 -14.11 15.49 -22.95
N ILE A 210 -14.59 16.66 -23.39
CA ILE A 210 -15.11 17.71 -22.50
C ILE A 210 -16.38 17.21 -21.80
N ALA A 211 -17.26 16.51 -22.54
CA ALA A 211 -18.48 15.95 -21.97
C ALA A 211 -18.17 14.89 -20.88
N VAL A 212 -17.21 13.99 -21.11
CA VAL A 212 -16.76 12.99 -20.13
C VAL A 212 -16.18 13.68 -18.90
N ALA A 213 -15.32 14.69 -19.09
CA ALA A 213 -14.75 15.45 -17.97
C ALA A 213 -15.84 16.17 -17.17
N ALA A 214 -16.80 16.80 -17.84
CA ALA A 214 -17.94 17.46 -17.20
C ALA A 214 -18.80 16.46 -16.41
N ILE A 215 -19.17 15.33 -17.01
CA ILE A 215 -19.93 14.26 -16.34
C ILE A 215 -19.17 13.74 -15.11
N GLY A 216 -17.87 13.46 -15.24
CA GLY A 216 -17.03 13.01 -14.14
C GLY A 216 -16.98 14.03 -13.00
N LEU A 217 -16.76 15.31 -13.30
CA LEU A 217 -16.79 16.38 -12.30
C LEU A 217 -18.16 16.53 -11.65
N THR A 218 -19.25 16.35 -12.40
CA THR A 218 -20.61 16.36 -11.86
C THR A 218 -20.83 15.19 -10.91
N ILE A 219 -20.41 13.97 -11.26
CA ILE A 219 -20.52 12.78 -10.40
C ILE A 219 -19.73 12.99 -9.09
N VAL A 220 -18.48 13.43 -9.19
CA VAL A 220 -17.64 13.75 -8.02
C VAL A 220 -18.30 14.82 -7.16
N SER A 221 -18.84 15.87 -7.78
CA SER A 221 -19.57 16.92 -7.06
C SER A 221 -20.82 16.38 -6.38
N CYS A 222 -21.57 15.48 -7.01
CA CYS A 222 -22.76 14.85 -6.43
C CYS A 222 -22.44 14.05 -5.17
N VAL A 223 -21.27 13.41 -5.08
CA VAL A 223 -20.88 12.61 -3.91
C VAL A 223 -20.18 13.43 -2.84
N PHE A 224 -19.28 14.34 -3.23
CA PHE A 224 -18.37 15.00 -2.27
C PHE A 224 -18.64 16.49 -2.03
N VAL A 225 -19.49 17.14 -2.84
CA VAL A 225 -19.73 18.60 -2.78
C VAL A 225 -21.19 18.96 -2.53
N LEU A 226 -22.14 18.29 -3.19
CA LEU A 226 -23.57 18.54 -3.06
C LEU A 226 -24.14 18.19 -1.68
N PRO A 227 -23.73 17.09 -1.03
CA PRO A 227 -24.21 16.79 0.32
C PRO A 227 -23.75 17.82 1.34
N GLY A 228 -24.58 18.05 2.36
CA GLY A 228 -24.25 18.91 3.49
C GLY A 228 -23.16 18.32 4.38
N LYS A 229 -22.66 19.13 5.32
CA LYS A 229 -21.69 18.70 6.34
C LYS A 229 -22.41 18.39 7.64
N ALA A 230 -22.10 17.23 8.22
CA ALA A 230 -22.66 16.82 9.51
C ALA A 230 -22.15 17.70 10.66
N GLN A 231 -23.00 17.87 11.67
CA GLN A 231 -22.62 18.42 12.96
C GLN A 231 -21.77 17.41 13.72
N PRO A 232 -20.54 17.77 14.13
CA PRO A 232 -19.71 16.90 14.97
C PRO A 232 -20.42 16.60 16.29
N ALA A 233 -20.20 15.39 16.80
CA ALA A 233 -20.67 15.02 18.15
C ALA A 233 -20.04 15.95 19.21
N ILE A 234 -20.80 16.30 20.25
CA ILE A 234 -20.32 17.14 21.36
C ILE A 234 -19.24 16.41 22.17
N ASN A 235 -19.45 15.11 22.43
CA ASN A 235 -18.51 14.21 23.08
C ASN A 235 -18.31 12.99 22.16
N PRO A 236 -17.43 13.10 21.14
CA PRO A 236 -17.22 12.00 20.21
C PRO A 236 -16.53 10.83 20.92
N THR A 237 -17.04 9.62 20.69
CA THR A 237 -16.33 8.36 20.96
C THR A 237 -15.74 7.84 19.65
N GLU A 238 -14.95 6.75 19.67
CA GLU A 238 -14.47 6.13 18.42
C GLU A 238 -15.63 5.77 17.47
N ASP A 239 -16.75 5.31 18.04
CA ASP A 239 -17.91 4.89 17.26
C ASP A 239 -18.85 6.03 16.89
N ILE A 240 -18.93 7.09 17.71
CA ILE A 240 -19.87 8.21 17.53
C ILE A 240 -19.11 9.46 17.11
N THR A 241 -19.15 9.79 15.82
CA THR A 241 -18.43 10.94 15.26
C THR A 241 -19.32 12.17 15.00
N ILE A 242 -20.63 11.97 14.90
CA ILE A 242 -21.60 13.00 14.51
C ILE A 242 -22.86 12.99 15.37
N SER A 243 -23.60 14.11 15.36
CA SER A 243 -24.89 14.24 16.04
C SER A 243 -26.07 13.91 15.12
N ARG A 244 -27.08 13.21 15.65
CA ARG A 244 -28.40 13.00 15.01
C ARG A 244 -29.52 13.67 15.81
N GLU A 245 -30.71 13.79 15.23
CA GLU A 245 -31.85 14.43 15.90
C GLU A 245 -32.31 13.69 17.15
N ILE A 246 -32.25 12.36 17.15
CA ILE A 246 -32.70 11.49 18.24
C ILE A 246 -31.55 10.55 18.64
N GLY A 247 -30.71 10.98 19.58
CA GLY A 247 -29.63 10.12 20.12
C GLY A 247 -28.64 9.63 19.06
N THR A 248 -28.24 8.35 19.14
CA THR A 248 -27.33 7.70 18.20
C THR A 248 -28.07 6.93 17.12
N TYR A 249 -27.37 6.57 16.04
CA TYR A 249 -27.96 5.67 15.04
C TYR A 249 -28.21 4.29 15.63
N VAL A 250 -29.45 3.83 15.55
CA VAL A 250 -29.84 2.48 15.97
C VAL A 250 -29.96 1.62 14.71
N CYS A 251 -29.18 0.55 14.65
CA CYS A 251 -29.20 -0.36 13.50
C CYS A 251 -30.52 -1.15 13.47
N PRO A 252 -31.36 -0.98 12.43
CA PRO A 252 -32.64 -1.68 12.38
C PRO A 252 -32.42 -3.18 12.13
N SER A 253 -33.04 -4.01 12.96
CA SER A 253 -33.06 -5.47 12.79
C SER A 253 -34.05 -5.90 11.71
N SER A 254 -35.15 -5.16 11.56
CA SER A 254 -36.19 -5.33 10.56
C SER A 254 -36.62 -3.97 10.00
N PRO A 255 -36.82 -3.82 8.68
CA PRO A 255 -37.27 -2.57 8.06
C PRO A 255 -38.64 -2.07 8.55
N LEU A 256 -39.50 -2.97 9.05
CA LEU A 256 -40.92 -2.70 9.29
C LEU A 256 -41.27 -2.43 10.75
N THR A 257 -40.50 -2.94 11.71
CA THR A 257 -40.87 -2.92 13.13
C THR A 257 -40.03 -1.97 13.96
N ASP A 258 -38.73 -1.85 13.67
CA ASP A 258 -37.77 -1.21 14.56
C ASP A 258 -37.18 0.07 13.96
N TYR A 259 -37.53 0.39 12.71
CA TYR A 259 -37.00 1.56 12.03
C TYR A 259 -37.66 2.85 12.53
N VAL A 260 -36.85 3.71 13.12
CA VAL A 260 -37.20 5.09 13.45
C VAL A 260 -36.33 6.00 12.61
N ASP A 261 -36.95 6.87 11.80
CA ASP A 261 -36.20 7.85 11.00
C ASP A 261 -35.50 8.84 11.93
N ASN A 262 -34.17 8.82 11.90
CA ASN A 262 -33.32 9.62 12.78
C ASN A 262 -32.27 10.35 11.94
N PRO A 263 -32.61 11.49 11.32
CA PRO A 263 -31.72 12.16 10.37
C PRO A 263 -30.48 12.77 11.04
N ILE A 264 -29.41 12.91 10.27
CA ILE A 264 -28.15 13.54 10.69
C ILE A 264 -28.36 15.05 10.89
N GLN A 265 -27.90 15.60 12.02
CA GLN A 265 -27.90 17.04 12.23
C GLN A 265 -26.92 17.72 11.26
N SER A 266 -27.41 18.67 10.49
CA SER A 266 -26.60 19.39 9.52
C SER A 266 -25.92 20.60 10.16
N LYS A 267 -24.59 20.65 10.12
CA LYS A 267 -23.82 21.85 10.48
C LYS A 267 -23.93 22.91 9.40
N GLN A 268 -23.84 22.46 8.17
CA GLN A 268 -23.89 23.31 6.99
C GLN A 268 -24.65 22.55 5.90
N PRO A 269 -25.80 23.04 5.45
CA PRO A 269 -26.53 22.40 4.37
C PRO A 269 -25.71 22.46 3.08
N GLY A 270 -25.97 21.51 2.18
CA GLY A 270 -25.32 21.42 0.88
C GLY A 270 -25.46 22.73 0.09
N PRO A 271 -24.45 23.11 -0.71
CA PRO A 271 -24.40 24.42 -1.37
C PRO A 271 -25.54 24.63 -2.39
N ILE A 272 -26.15 23.55 -2.88
CA ILE A 272 -27.25 23.57 -3.85
C ILE A 272 -28.39 22.75 -3.27
N PHE A 273 -29.60 23.31 -3.28
CA PHE A 273 -30.84 22.72 -2.72
C PHE A 273 -30.84 22.44 -1.21
N GLY A 274 -29.78 22.83 -0.48
CA GLY A 274 -29.71 22.67 0.96
C GLY A 274 -29.70 21.22 1.43
N LEU A 275 -29.15 20.29 0.63
CA LEU A 275 -29.17 18.86 0.91
C LEU A 275 -28.46 18.52 2.23
N GLY A 276 -28.97 17.49 2.91
CA GLY A 276 -28.36 16.97 4.13
C GLY A 276 -27.03 16.23 3.88
N PRO A 277 -26.31 15.84 4.94
CA PRO A 277 -25.14 14.97 4.83
C PRO A 277 -25.50 13.56 4.34
N LEU A 278 -24.54 12.85 3.74
CA LEU A 278 -24.70 11.44 3.39
C LEU A 278 -24.71 10.56 4.65
N GLU A 279 -25.47 9.46 4.61
CA GLU A 279 -25.51 8.48 5.71
C GLU A 279 -24.13 7.89 6.02
N THR A 280 -23.26 7.73 5.02
CA THR A 280 -21.88 7.26 5.21
C THR A 280 -21.01 8.24 6.01
N VAL A 281 -21.47 9.47 6.27
CA VAL A 281 -20.76 10.38 7.19
C VAL A 281 -20.86 9.87 8.64
N ASP A 282 -21.88 9.06 8.95
CA ASP A 282 -22.02 8.39 10.23
C ASP A 282 -21.33 7.01 10.22
N ASN A 283 -20.35 6.84 11.09
CA ASN A 283 -19.64 5.57 11.23
C ASN A 283 -20.58 4.46 11.75
N MET A 284 -21.57 4.79 12.59
CA MET A 284 -22.54 3.81 13.11
C MET A 284 -23.43 3.23 12.02
N TYR A 285 -23.81 4.05 11.02
CA TYR A 285 -24.52 3.56 9.84
C TYR A 285 -23.67 2.56 9.05
N ALA A 286 -22.40 2.89 8.82
CA ALA A 286 -21.49 1.99 8.11
C ALA A 286 -21.24 0.68 8.88
N LEU A 287 -21.06 0.75 10.20
CA LEU A 287 -20.96 -0.41 11.08
C LEU A 287 -22.25 -1.25 11.06
N CYS A 288 -23.42 -0.61 10.93
CA CYS A 288 -24.70 -1.31 10.81
C CYS A 288 -24.87 -2.05 9.47
N VAL A 289 -24.38 -1.48 8.37
CA VAL A 289 -24.33 -2.16 7.06
C VAL A 289 -23.34 -3.32 7.11
N ARG A 290 -22.24 -3.16 7.87
CA ARG A 290 -21.18 -4.15 8.06
C ARG A 290 -21.59 -5.34 8.91
N ASN A 291 -22.05 -5.12 10.15
CA ASN A 291 -22.34 -6.16 11.15
C ASN A 291 -23.68 -6.87 10.93
N GLN A 292 -24.23 -6.83 9.72
CA GLN A 292 -25.46 -7.54 9.42
C GLN A 292 -25.17 -8.99 9.07
N SER A 293 -26.01 -9.91 9.54
CA SER A 293 -25.97 -11.27 9.05
C SER A 293 -26.29 -11.29 7.55
N ASP A 294 -25.34 -11.83 6.77
CA ASP A 294 -25.43 -12.03 5.32
C ASP A 294 -26.53 -13.03 4.90
N ASN A 295 -27.59 -13.22 5.69
CA ASN A 295 -28.75 -14.06 5.35
C ASN A 295 -30.07 -13.29 5.32
N ASP A 296 -30.09 -12.00 5.69
CA ASP A 296 -31.28 -11.16 5.62
C ASP A 296 -31.17 -10.10 4.51
N TRP A 297 -31.62 -10.50 3.32
CA TRP A 297 -31.70 -9.62 2.15
C TRP A 297 -32.56 -8.37 2.39
N SER A 298 -33.62 -8.49 3.18
CA SER A 298 -34.60 -7.41 3.34
C SER A 298 -34.02 -6.25 4.14
N ALA A 299 -33.41 -6.53 5.28
CA ALA A 299 -32.71 -5.54 6.07
C ALA A 299 -31.46 -5.02 5.33
N TYR A 300 -30.76 -5.86 4.58
CA TYR A 300 -29.58 -5.42 3.81
C TYR A 300 -29.95 -4.38 2.75
N PHE A 301 -30.92 -4.69 1.88
CA PHE A 301 -31.36 -3.76 0.85
C PHE A 301 -32.01 -2.50 1.42
N PHE A 302 -32.70 -2.61 2.56
CA PHE A 302 -33.25 -1.45 3.25
C PHE A 302 -32.15 -0.49 3.72
N LYS A 303 -31.08 -1.02 4.34
CA LYS A 303 -29.94 -0.19 4.76
C LYS A 303 -29.21 0.42 3.58
N LEU A 304 -29.01 -0.31 2.47
CA LEU A 304 -28.47 0.26 1.23
C LEU A 304 -29.37 1.37 0.69
N TRP A 305 -30.68 1.19 0.74
CA TRP A 305 -31.64 2.18 0.28
C TRP A 305 -31.56 3.48 1.09
N GLN A 306 -31.24 3.45 2.39
CA GLN A 306 -31.03 4.67 3.19
C GLN A 306 -29.92 5.56 2.59
N PHE A 307 -28.86 4.97 2.02
CA PHE A 307 -27.83 5.71 1.30
C PHE A 307 -28.26 6.10 -0.12
N PHE A 308 -28.78 5.14 -0.90
CA PHE A 308 -29.12 5.37 -2.31
C PHE A 308 -30.32 6.31 -2.51
N ARG A 309 -31.22 6.45 -1.52
CA ARG A 309 -32.36 7.39 -1.57
C ARG A 309 -31.92 8.85 -1.48
N HIS A 310 -30.68 9.14 -1.08
CA HIS A 310 -30.20 10.50 -0.92
C HIS A 310 -30.23 11.23 -2.28
N PRO A 311 -30.85 12.43 -2.40
CA PRO A 311 -31.04 13.11 -3.68
C PRO A 311 -29.75 13.35 -4.46
N ALA A 312 -28.63 13.60 -3.76
CA ALA A 312 -27.33 13.77 -4.39
C ALA A 312 -26.80 12.48 -5.03
N ILE A 313 -27.05 11.32 -4.40
CA ILE A 313 -26.65 10.01 -4.92
C ILE A 313 -27.53 9.62 -6.11
N LEU A 314 -28.85 9.83 -6.02
CA LEU A 314 -29.77 9.65 -7.15
C LEU A 314 -29.38 10.53 -8.34
N ALA A 315 -29.02 11.79 -8.11
CA ALA A 315 -28.52 12.68 -9.15
C ALA A 315 -27.21 12.14 -9.76
N GLY A 316 -26.26 11.70 -8.93
CA GLY A 316 -25.02 11.07 -9.39
C GLY A 316 -25.26 9.84 -10.26
N LEU A 317 -26.17 8.95 -9.86
CA LEU A 317 -26.59 7.78 -10.64
C LEU A 317 -27.26 8.19 -11.96
N LEU A 318 -28.15 9.17 -11.92
CA LEU A 318 -28.81 9.73 -13.12
C LEU A 318 -27.78 10.29 -14.11
N PHE A 319 -26.79 11.07 -13.64
CA PHE A 319 -25.73 11.61 -14.49
C PHE A 319 -24.80 10.52 -15.02
N THR A 320 -24.55 9.48 -14.23
CA THR A 320 -23.75 8.33 -14.67
C THR A 320 -24.46 7.56 -15.79
N ILE A 321 -25.70 7.15 -15.57
CA ILE A 321 -26.49 6.36 -16.53
C ILE A 321 -26.89 7.23 -17.73
N GLY A 322 -27.53 8.37 -17.47
CA GLY A 322 -27.99 9.29 -18.51
C GLY A 322 -26.85 9.92 -19.31
N GLY A 323 -25.74 10.27 -18.65
CA GLY A 323 -24.52 10.73 -19.31
C GLY A 323 -23.90 9.62 -20.17
N GLY A 324 -23.81 8.40 -19.65
CA GLY A 324 -23.33 7.23 -20.40
C GLY A 324 -24.19 6.92 -21.64
N VAL A 325 -25.52 6.89 -21.47
CA VAL A 325 -26.48 6.70 -22.57
C VAL A 325 -26.40 7.85 -23.57
N GLY A 326 -26.27 9.09 -23.12
CA GLY A 326 -26.11 10.26 -23.99
C GLY A 326 -24.82 10.20 -24.81
N LEU A 327 -23.70 9.86 -24.17
CA LEU A 327 -22.41 9.66 -24.83
C LEU A 327 -22.47 8.52 -25.85
N TRP A 328 -23.07 7.38 -25.48
CA TRP A 328 -23.31 6.26 -26.39
C TRP A 328 -24.19 6.68 -27.56
N TYR A 329 -25.32 7.33 -27.31
CA TYR A 329 -26.21 7.84 -28.35
C TYR A 329 -25.46 8.74 -29.31
N MET A 330 -24.62 9.66 -28.83
CA MET A 330 -23.84 10.55 -29.69
C MET A 330 -22.90 9.78 -30.62
N VAL A 331 -22.20 8.75 -30.12
CA VAL A 331 -21.25 7.97 -30.92
C VAL A 331 -21.95 7.13 -31.99
N TRP A 332 -23.12 6.56 -31.69
CA TRP A 332 -23.86 5.66 -32.56
C TRP A 332 -25.00 6.32 -33.36
N LYS A 333 -25.35 7.59 -33.09
CA LYS A 333 -26.32 8.35 -33.88
C LYS A 333 -25.80 8.55 -35.31
N ARG A 334 -26.68 8.29 -36.29
CA ARG A 334 -26.41 8.57 -37.70
C ARG A 334 -26.51 10.07 -37.98
N VAL A 335 -25.54 10.61 -38.72
CA VAL A 335 -25.54 12.01 -39.20
C VAL A 335 -26.18 12.07 -40.59
N LYS A 336 -26.38 13.28 -41.17
CA LYS A 336 -27.02 13.51 -42.48
C LYS A 336 -26.52 12.59 -43.62
N ASN A 337 -25.28 12.10 -43.54
CA ASN A 337 -24.68 11.22 -44.54
C ASN A 337 -24.92 9.71 -44.26
N GLY A 338 -25.76 9.36 -43.28
CA GLY A 338 -26.09 7.98 -42.91
C GLY A 338 -25.05 7.26 -42.04
N THR A 339 -23.84 7.80 -41.88
CA THR A 339 -22.74 7.20 -41.10
C THR A 339 -22.73 7.68 -39.64
N THR A 340 -22.26 6.81 -38.73
CA THR A 340 -22.06 7.13 -37.31
C THR A 340 -20.69 7.78 -37.05
N LEU A 341 -20.45 8.33 -35.86
CA LEU A 341 -19.11 8.80 -35.48
C LEU A 341 -18.12 7.64 -35.37
N TRP A 342 -18.58 6.50 -34.84
CA TRP A 342 -17.76 5.29 -34.78
C TRP A 342 -17.34 4.79 -36.17
N GLN A 343 -18.27 4.74 -37.13
CA GLN A 343 -17.95 4.35 -38.52
C GLN A 343 -16.94 5.31 -39.15
N ARG A 344 -17.12 6.62 -38.98
CA ARG A 344 -16.15 7.62 -39.47
C ARG A 344 -14.76 7.44 -38.87
N ALA A 345 -14.67 7.07 -37.59
CA ALA A 345 -13.39 6.77 -36.95
C ALA A 345 -12.75 5.48 -37.51
N LEU A 346 -13.55 4.48 -37.86
CA LEU A 346 -13.10 3.24 -38.51
C LEU A 346 -12.63 3.46 -39.94
N ASP A 347 -13.21 4.43 -40.67
CA ASP A 347 -12.84 4.75 -42.05
C ASP A 347 -11.46 5.43 -42.15
N ASN A 348 -10.98 6.05 -41.07
CA ASN A 348 -9.63 6.62 -40.97
C ASN A 348 -8.92 6.15 -39.69
N PRO A 349 -8.58 4.85 -39.59
CA PRO A 349 -8.19 4.25 -38.33
C PRO A 349 -6.73 4.59 -38.01
N ASN A 350 -6.52 5.23 -36.87
CA ASN A 350 -5.20 5.32 -36.26
C ASN A 350 -4.94 4.11 -35.33
N PRO A 351 -3.70 3.91 -34.85
CA PRO A 351 -3.37 2.77 -34.01
C PRO A 351 -4.30 2.62 -32.78
N ILE A 352 -4.76 3.71 -32.19
CA ILE A 352 -5.65 3.69 -31.01
C ILE A 352 -7.05 3.19 -31.38
N ILE A 353 -7.63 3.68 -32.48
CA ILE A 353 -8.93 3.19 -32.96
C ILE A 353 -8.87 1.70 -33.26
N THR A 354 -7.79 1.20 -33.86
CA THR A 354 -7.64 -0.25 -34.12
C THR A 354 -7.63 -1.09 -32.84
N ILE A 355 -7.14 -0.54 -31.72
CA ILE A 355 -7.17 -1.22 -30.42
C ILE A 355 -8.62 -1.30 -29.92
N PHE A 356 -9.35 -0.20 -29.91
CA PHE A 356 -10.75 -0.21 -29.48
C PHE A 356 -11.63 -1.07 -30.39
N ALA A 357 -11.43 -1.02 -31.70
CA ALA A 357 -12.15 -1.86 -32.65
C ALA A 357 -11.90 -3.35 -32.40
N SER A 358 -10.67 -3.71 -31.98
CA SER A 358 -10.34 -5.10 -31.64
C SER A 358 -11.07 -5.63 -30.41
N LEU A 359 -11.59 -4.77 -29.53
CA LEU A 359 -12.41 -5.20 -28.38
C LEU A 359 -13.80 -5.67 -28.81
N ALA A 360 -14.33 -5.11 -29.90
CA ALA A 360 -15.63 -5.44 -30.48
C ALA A 360 -15.53 -6.56 -31.54
N SER A 361 -14.48 -7.36 -31.51
CA SER A 361 -14.28 -8.46 -32.46
C SER A 361 -15.33 -9.57 -32.28
N SER A 362 -15.58 -10.30 -33.36
CA SER A 362 -16.57 -11.40 -33.40
C SER A 362 -16.18 -12.65 -32.60
N ASP A 363 -14.97 -12.71 -32.04
CA ASP A 363 -14.47 -13.85 -31.26
C ASP A 363 -14.90 -13.86 -29.79
N ASN A 364 -15.77 -12.91 -29.40
CA ASN A 364 -16.32 -12.75 -28.04
C ASN A 364 -15.24 -12.62 -26.96
N ARG A 365 -14.05 -12.10 -27.29
CA ARG A 365 -12.91 -12.03 -26.36
C ARG A 365 -13.21 -11.28 -25.05
N VAL A 366 -13.99 -10.21 -25.13
CA VAL A 366 -14.37 -9.42 -23.95
C VAL A 366 -15.32 -10.22 -23.06
N LEU A 367 -16.32 -10.88 -23.63
CA LEU A 367 -17.23 -11.75 -22.88
C LEU A 367 -16.50 -12.92 -22.22
N LYS A 368 -15.51 -13.53 -22.91
CA LYS A 368 -14.66 -14.58 -22.31
C LYS A 368 -13.83 -14.05 -21.15
N ALA A 369 -13.23 -12.88 -21.31
CA ALA A 369 -12.44 -12.25 -20.23
C ALA A 369 -13.32 -11.90 -19.02
N LEU A 370 -14.51 -11.33 -19.24
CA LEU A 370 -15.48 -11.04 -18.18
C LEU A 370 -15.99 -12.32 -17.51
N GLY A 371 -16.35 -13.34 -18.28
CA GLY A 371 -16.81 -14.63 -17.75
C GLY A 371 -15.77 -15.32 -16.87
N LEU A 372 -14.48 -15.25 -17.23
CA LEU A 372 -13.39 -15.77 -16.40
C LEU A 372 -13.11 -14.89 -15.17
N ALA A 373 -13.30 -13.57 -15.26
CA ALA A 373 -13.15 -12.67 -14.13
C ALA A 373 -14.25 -12.87 -13.07
N VAL A 374 -15.46 -13.25 -13.47
CA VAL A 374 -16.56 -13.52 -12.53
C VAL A 374 -16.25 -14.71 -11.61
N ILE A 375 -15.42 -15.66 -12.03
CA ILE A 375 -15.12 -16.87 -11.25
C ILE A 375 -14.45 -16.54 -9.90
N PRO A 376 -13.26 -15.91 -9.83
CA PRO A 376 -12.64 -15.58 -8.55
C PRO A 376 -13.50 -14.62 -7.71
N TYR A 377 -14.17 -13.66 -8.35
CA TYR A 377 -15.12 -12.77 -7.67
C TYR A 377 -16.19 -13.55 -6.90
N VAL A 378 -16.92 -14.41 -7.60
CA VAL A 378 -18.02 -15.19 -7.02
C VAL A 378 -17.47 -16.15 -5.97
N LEU A 379 -16.41 -16.90 -6.27
CA LEU A 379 -15.88 -17.90 -5.34
C LEU A 379 -15.42 -17.28 -4.04
N PHE A 380 -14.63 -16.20 -4.07
CA PHE A 380 -14.08 -15.65 -2.83
C PHE A 380 -15.10 -14.88 -2.02
N PHE A 381 -15.90 -14.00 -2.65
CA PHE A 381 -16.90 -13.26 -1.90
C PHE A 381 -18.04 -14.15 -1.39
N SER A 382 -18.38 -15.24 -2.07
CA SER A 382 -19.39 -16.17 -1.56
C SER A 382 -18.87 -17.21 -0.55
N ALA A 383 -17.60 -17.11 -0.13
CA ALA A 383 -16.92 -18.12 0.67
C ALA A 383 -17.10 -19.53 0.08
N PHE A 384 -16.80 -19.69 -1.22
CA PHE A 384 -17.00 -20.92 -2.01
C PHE A 384 -18.45 -21.43 -1.96
N PHE A 385 -19.41 -20.53 -2.16
CA PHE A 385 -20.86 -20.74 -2.12
C PHE A 385 -21.44 -21.08 -0.73
N TYR A 386 -20.64 -21.04 0.33
CA TYR A 386 -21.15 -21.15 1.70
C TYR A 386 -22.05 -19.97 2.08
N ASN A 387 -21.74 -18.77 1.58
CA ASN A 387 -22.50 -17.55 1.80
C ASN A 387 -22.74 -16.75 0.50
N PRO A 388 -23.76 -17.10 -0.31
CA PRO A 388 -24.02 -16.44 -1.59
C PRO A 388 -24.32 -14.93 -1.52
N VAL A 389 -24.76 -14.41 -0.37
CA VAL A 389 -25.06 -12.98 -0.20
C VAL A 389 -23.79 -12.12 -0.33
N GLY A 390 -22.64 -12.70 0.02
CA GLY A 390 -21.33 -12.08 -0.16
C GLY A 390 -21.05 -11.59 -1.58
N ILE A 391 -21.67 -12.18 -2.62
CA ILE A 391 -21.56 -11.71 -4.01
C ILE A 391 -22.03 -10.27 -4.17
N VAL A 392 -23.03 -9.85 -3.38
CA VAL A 392 -23.54 -8.48 -3.36
C VAL A 392 -22.88 -7.71 -2.21
N SER A 393 -22.93 -8.24 -0.99
CA SER A 393 -22.45 -7.54 0.21
C SER A 393 -20.94 -7.29 0.20
N GLY A 394 -20.17 -8.12 -0.51
CA GLY A 394 -18.73 -7.96 -0.70
C GLY A 394 -18.33 -6.64 -1.37
N VAL A 395 -19.09 -6.17 -2.36
CA VAL A 395 -18.78 -4.90 -3.03
C VAL A 395 -19.50 -3.73 -2.36
N SER A 396 -20.80 -3.83 -2.12
CA SER A 396 -21.55 -2.71 -1.55
C SER A 396 -21.23 -2.46 -0.08
N GLY A 397 -21.00 -3.52 0.71
CA GLY A 397 -20.56 -3.40 2.12
C GLY A 397 -19.18 -2.76 2.21
N SER A 398 -18.19 -3.29 1.49
CA SER A 398 -16.83 -2.73 1.45
C SER A 398 -16.79 -1.29 0.95
N LEU A 399 -17.54 -0.96 -0.12
CA LEU A 399 -17.58 0.40 -0.64
C LEU A 399 -18.16 1.39 0.38
N LEU A 400 -19.30 1.07 1.00
CA LEU A 400 -19.94 1.94 1.97
C LEU A 400 -19.11 2.09 3.24
N TYR A 401 -18.52 1.00 3.72
CA TYR A 401 -17.61 1.04 4.87
C TYR A 401 -16.37 1.90 4.57
N TRP A 402 -15.73 1.71 3.41
CA TRP A 402 -14.58 2.51 2.97
C TRP A 402 -14.92 4.00 2.82
N LEU A 403 -16.09 4.32 2.24
CA LEU A 403 -16.56 5.71 2.14
C LEU A 403 -16.75 6.35 3.52
N ALA A 404 -17.22 5.59 4.51
CA ALA A 404 -17.40 6.09 5.87
C ALA A 404 -16.07 6.35 6.59
N GLN A 405 -15.07 5.49 6.38
CA GLN A 405 -13.74 5.67 6.94
C GLN A 405 -13.03 6.95 6.46
N HIS A 406 -13.47 7.52 5.32
CA HIS A 406 -12.92 8.78 4.81
C HIS A 406 -13.06 9.96 5.81
N ASN A 407 -14.12 9.98 6.63
CA ASN A 407 -14.34 11.02 7.64
C ASN A 407 -13.72 10.69 8.99
N VAL A 408 -13.58 9.40 9.33
CA VAL A 408 -12.91 8.95 10.56
C VAL A 408 -11.43 9.35 10.53
N LYS A 409 -10.78 9.22 9.36
CA LYS A 409 -9.35 9.52 9.16
C LYS A 409 -8.48 8.84 10.21
N ARG A 410 -8.59 7.52 10.35
CA ARG A 410 -7.79 6.73 11.30
C ARG A 410 -6.30 7.07 11.18
N GLY A 411 -5.64 7.33 12.30
CA GLY A 411 -4.26 7.84 12.38
C GLY A 411 -4.09 9.35 12.12
N GLY A 412 -5.07 10.03 11.51
CA GLY A 412 -5.07 11.50 11.37
C GLY A 412 -3.87 12.07 10.60
N GLN A 413 -3.33 11.33 9.64
CA GLN A 413 -2.07 11.67 8.99
C GLN A 413 -2.17 12.91 8.07
N PRO A 414 -1.10 13.71 7.98
CA PRO A 414 -1.11 14.94 7.19
C PRO A 414 -1.01 14.68 5.68
N ASN A 415 -1.34 15.69 4.87
CA ASN A 415 -1.33 15.58 3.41
C ASN A 415 0.07 15.33 2.81
N HIS A 416 1.14 15.71 3.53
CA HIS A 416 2.53 15.47 3.12
C HIS A 416 3.07 14.09 3.55
N TYR A 417 2.26 13.23 4.17
CA TYR A 417 2.67 11.96 4.76
C TYR A 417 3.48 11.06 3.80
N TYR A 418 2.92 10.72 2.64
CA TYR A 418 3.62 9.89 1.65
C TYR A 418 4.86 10.56 1.05
N GLY A 419 4.87 11.90 0.99
CA GLY A 419 6.05 12.66 0.57
C GLY A 419 7.22 12.46 1.53
N VAL A 420 6.96 12.49 2.85
CA VAL A 420 7.97 12.21 3.88
C VAL A 420 8.42 10.75 3.83
N MET A 421 7.49 9.82 3.67
CA MET A 421 7.80 8.39 3.56
C MET A 421 8.75 8.11 2.39
N LEU A 422 8.40 8.61 1.20
CA LEU A 422 9.24 8.43 0.01
C LEU A 422 10.60 9.14 0.16
N ALA A 423 10.67 10.29 0.84
CA ALA A 423 11.94 10.98 1.09
C ALA A 423 12.85 10.20 2.04
N VAL A 424 12.29 9.53 3.05
CA VAL A 424 13.07 8.74 4.02
C VAL A 424 13.48 7.38 3.44
N TYR A 425 12.59 6.69 2.74
CA TYR A 425 12.82 5.30 2.33
C TYR A 425 13.21 5.13 0.87
N GLU A 426 12.83 6.05 -0.02
CA GLU A 426 12.98 5.88 -1.48
C GLU A 426 13.58 7.12 -2.19
N PRO A 427 14.58 7.82 -1.61
CA PRO A 427 15.11 9.05 -2.21
C PRO A 427 15.67 8.85 -3.63
N LEU A 428 16.28 7.71 -3.93
CA LEU A 428 16.82 7.40 -5.25
C LEU A 428 15.70 7.28 -6.29
N VAL A 429 14.63 6.56 -5.95
CA VAL A 429 13.47 6.35 -6.85
C VAL A 429 12.74 7.67 -7.07
N VAL A 430 12.58 8.51 -6.04
CA VAL A 430 11.98 9.85 -6.18
C VAL A 430 12.79 10.71 -7.14
N ILE A 431 14.10 10.83 -6.93
CA ILE A 431 14.98 11.66 -7.78
C ILE A 431 14.98 11.13 -9.22
N ALA A 432 15.15 9.81 -9.40
CA ALA A 432 15.15 9.17 -10.71
C ALA A 432 13.80 9.29 -11.42
N GLY A 433 12.69 9.16 -10.70
CA GLY A 433 11.33 9.31 -11.22
C GLY A 433 11.04 10.73 -11.69
N LEU A 434 11.42 11.75 -10.91
CA LEU A 434 11.30 13.16 -11.30
C LEU A 434 12.17 13.48 -12.53
N ALA A 435 13.42 13.03 -12.55
CA ALA A 435 14.29 13.18 -13.72
C ALA A 435 13.71 12.51 -14.97
N SER A 436 13.11 11.32 -14.81
CA SER A 436 12.45 10.57 -15.87
C SER A 436 11.17 11.25 -16.37
N ALA A 437 10.41 11.88 -15.48
CA ALA A 437 9.25 12.71 -15.85
C ALA A 437 9.68 13.92 -16.71
N ILE A 438 10.76 14.60 -16.33
CA ILE A 438 11.32 15.71 -17.11
C ILE A 438 11.78 15.21 -18.49
N LEU A 439 12.50 14.09 -18.53
CA LEU A 439 12.92 13.46 -19.79
C LEU A 439 11.71 13.14 -20.68
N MET A 440 10.65 12.57 -20.12
CA MET A 440 9.41 12.27 -20.82
C MET A 440 8.78 13.53 -21.41
N ILE A 441 8.66 14.62 -20.64
CA ILE A 441 8.11 15.89 -21.10
C ILE A 441 8.94 16.45 -22.27
N ILE A 442 10.28 16.42 -22.16
CA ILE A 442 11.17 16.86 -23.24
C ILE A 442 10.92 16.03 -24.51
N GLN A 443 10.81 14.71 -24.39
CA GLN A 443 10.54 13.82 -25.53
C GLN A 443 9.16 14.10 -26.16
N VAL A 444 8.10 14.28 -25.34
CA VAL A 444 6.75 14.62 -25.82
C VAL A 444 6.76 15.95 -26.56
N VAL A 445 7.35 17.01 -26.00
CA VAL A 445 7.41 18.33 -26.65
C VAL A 445 8.12 18.25 -27.99
N ARG A 446 9.24 17.51 -28.08
CA ARG A 446 9.96 17.30 -29.34
C ARG A 446 9.11 16.59 -30.39
N VAL A 447 8.41 15.53 -30.00
CA VAL A 447 7.55 14.73 -30.90
C VAL A 447 6.35 15.54 -31.39
N VAL A 448 5.68 16.26 -30.49
CA VAL A 448 4.51 17.10 -30.81
C VAL A 448 4.91 18.27 -31.72
N ARG A 449 6.03 18.96 -31.43
CA ARG A 449 6.54 20.03 -32.31
C ARG A 449 6.91 19.52 -33.71
N ALA A 450 7.33 18.27 -33.82
CA ALA A 450 7.62 17.63 -35.10
C ALA A 450 6.36 17.13 -35.84
N GLY A 451 5.15 17.33 -35.29
CA GLY A 451 3.89 16.86 -35.87
C GLY A 451 3.77 15.33 -35.91
N ARG A 452 4.53 14.61 -35.06
CA ARG A 452 4.56 13.15 -35.02
C ARG A 452 3.74 12.62 -33.84
N MET A 453 3.29 11.37 -33.94
CA MET A 453 2.67 10.66 -32.84
C MET A 453 3.73 10.08 -31.88
N PRO A 454 3.47 10.04 -30.56
CA PRO A 454 4.33 9.35 -29.60
C PRO A 454 4.54 7.88 -29.99
N SER A 455 5.77 7.39 -29.84
CA SER A 455 6.07 5.96 -29.97
C SER A 455 5.43 5.16 -28.83
N ALA A 456 5.28 3.84 -28.99
CA ALA A 456 4.75 2.99 -27.92
C ALA A 456 5.57 3.07 -26.62
N VAL A 457 6.90 3.23 -26.73
CA VAL A 457 7.81 3.42 -25.59
C VAL A 457 7.50 4.73 -24.88
N LEU A 458 7.34 5.83 -25.63
CA LEU A 458 7.00 7.13 -25.04
C LEU A 458 5.60 7.13 -24.42
N ALA A 459 4.62 6.54 -25.09
CA ALA A 459 3.27 6.38 -24.55
C ALA A 459 3.24 5.56 -23.25
N THR A 460 4.11 4.55 -23.13
CA THR A 460 4.28 3.78 -21.88
C THR A 460 4.84 4.65 -20.75
N GLY A 461 5.86 5.48 -21.05
CA GLY A 461 6.38 6.46 -20.09
C GLY A 461 5.33 7.50 -19.65
N MET A 462 4.49 7.97 -20.58
CA MET A 462 3.37 8.86 -20.28
C MET A 462 2.34 8.18 -19.36
N LEU A 463 2.04 6.89 -19.59
CA LEU A 463 1.13 6.12 -18.75
C LEU A 463 1.67 5.96 -17.32
N PHE A 464 2.95 5.66 -17.14
CA PHE A 464 3.55 5.59 -15.81
C PHE A 464 3.62 6.94 -15.10
N ALA A 465 3.86 8.02 -15.84
CA ALA A 465 3.79 9.37 -15.28
C ALA A 465 2.38 9.72 -14.80
N TRP A 466 1.36 9.40 -15.60
CA TRP A 466 -0.04 9.54 -15.19
C TRP A 466 -0.34 8.69 -13.95
N TRP A 467 0.05 7.42 -13.96
CA TRP A 467 -0.19 6.51 -12.84
C TRP A 467 0.54 6.97 -11.57
N SER A 468 1.77 7.48 -11.68
CA SER A 468 2.55 8.02 -10.55
C SER A 468 1.86 9.24 -9.95
N LEU A 469 1.49 10.20 -10.80
CA LEU A 469 0.84 11.44 -10.36
C LEU A 469 -0.56 11.15 -9.78
N GLY A 470 -1.35 10.33 -10.47
CA GLY A 470 -2.70 9.94 -10.05
C GLY A 470 -2.68 9.20 -8.71
N SER A 471 -1.76 8.24 -8.53
CA SER A 471 -1.62 7.51 -7.27
C SER A 471 -1.16 8.43 -6.15
N PHE A 472 -0.10 9.22 -6.36
CA PHE A 472 0.37 10.14 -5.33
C PHE A 472 -0.73 11.13 -4.91
N ALA A 473 -1.47 11.69 -5.86
CA ALA A 473 -2.55 12.64 -5.58
C ALA A 473 -3.73 11.98 -4.85
N ILE A 474 -4.23 10.83 -5.33
CA ILE A 474 -5.43 10.22 -4.77
C ILE A 474 -5.18 9.64 -3.37
N PHE A 475 -4.02 9.02 -3.14
CA PHE A 475 -3.67 8.50 -1.81
C PHE A 475 -3.39 9.65 -0.83
N SER A 476 -2.77 10.76 -1.27
CA SER A 476 -2.58 11.94 -0.42
C SER A 476 -3.90 12.66 -0.10
N TRP A 477 -4.91 12.53 -0.96
CA TRP A 477 -6.26 13.06 -0.73
C TRP A 477 -7.12 12.13 0.14
N ALA A 478 -6.98 10.81 -0.01
CA ALA A 478 -7.75 9.83 0.76
C ALA A 478 -7.65 10.08 2.27
N GLY A 479 -8.77 9.93 2.98
CA GLY A 479 -8.89 10.24 4.40
C GLY A 479 -8.02 9.33 5.27
N GLU A 480 -8.12 8.03 5.03
CA GLU A 480 -7.25 7.03 5.66
C GLU A 480 -5.89 6.99 4.95
N LYS A 481 -4.82 7.14 5.73
CA LYS A 481 -3.44 7.10 5.25
C LYS A 481 -2.63 6.27 6.21
N MET A 482 -1.94 5.27 5.68
CA MET A 482 -1.21 4.29 6.46
C MET A 482 0.13 3.97 5.79
N PRO A 483 1.14 3.51 6.55
CA PRO A 483 2.47 3.25 6.00
C PRO A 483 2.49 2.32 4.79
N TRP A 484 1.76 1.21 4.86
CA TRP A 484 1.72 0.18 3.82
C TRP A 484 1.18 0.72 2.49
N LEU A 485 0.27 1.69 2.51
CA LEU A 485 -0.27 2.29 1.28
C LEU A 485 0.79 3.06 0.47
N THR A 486 1.99 3.32 1.02
CA THR A 486 3.12 3.94 0.31
C THR A 486 3.56 3.14 -0.92
N ILE A 487 3.33 1.82 -0.93
CA ILE A 487 3.69 0.97 -2.07
C ILE A 487 2.90 1.32 -3.35
N HIS A 488 1.67 1.82 -3.23
CA HIS A 488 0.81 2.17 -4.36
C HIS A 488 1.32 3.37 -5.17
N PRO A 489 1.73 4.51 -4.58
CA PRO A 489 2.41 5.57 -5.32
C PRO A 489 3.86 5.22 -5.70
N LEU A 490 4.56 4.37 -4.92
CA LEU A 490 5.94 3.97 -5.23
C LEU A 490 6.05 3.09 -6.48
N THR A 491 5.11 2.17 -6.68
CA THR A 491 5.13 1.21 -7.80
C THR A 491 5.17 1.87 -9.18
N PRO A 492 4.22 2.75 -9.55
CA PRO A 492 4.31 3.48 -10.81
C PRO A 492 5.55 4.37 -10.91
N LEU A 493 5.97 4.99 -9.80
CA LEU A 493 7.14 5.84 -9.77
C LEU A 493 8.41 5.04 -10.08
N THR A 494 8.49 3.79 -9.60
CA THR A 494 9.55 2.83 -9.91
C THR A 494 9.57 2.49 -11.40
N PHE A 495 8.42 2.22 -12.01
CA PHE A 495 8.34 1.98 -13.46
C PHE A 495 8.73 3.21 -14.28
N LEU A 496 8.32 4.41 -13.87
CA LEU A 496 8.69 5.67 -14.52
C LEU A 496 10.20 5.93 -14.41
N ALA A 497 10.77 5.78 -13.21
CA ALA A 497 12.18 5.92 -12.94
C ALA A 497 12.99 4.93 -13.80
N ALA A 498 12.61 3.67 -13.81
CA ALA A 498 13.28 2.63 -14.57
C ALA A 498 13.16 2.84 -16.09
N TRP A 499 12.01 3.33 -16.59
CA TRP A 499 11.81 3.68 -17.99
C TRP A 499 12.78 4.78 -18.45
N GLY A 500 12.97 5.84 -17.65
CA GLY A 500 13.87 6.94 -18.01
C GLY A 500 15.33 6.60 -17.79
N VAL A 501 15.67 6.04 -16.62
CA VAL A 501 17.04 5.61 -16.29
C VAL A 501 17.52 4.54 -17.26
N GLY A 502 16.69 3.57 -17.63
CA GLY A 502 17.05 2.54 -18.61
C GLY A 502 17.46 3.13 -19.96
N GLN A 503 16.70 4.11 -20.47
CA GLN A 503 17.07 4.84 -21.70
C GLN A 503 18.37 5.62 -21.55
N LEU A 504 18.56 6.31 -20.41
CA LEU A 504 19.79 7.07 -20.16
C LEU A 504 21.02 6.15 -20.10
N ILE A 505 20.90 4.99 -19.46
CA ILE A 505 21.96 3.97 -19.40
C ILE A 505 22.23 3.42 -20.80
N ASP A 506 21.20 3.04 -21.56
CA ASP A 506 21.35 2.49 -22.91
C ASP A 506 22.04 3.50 -23.85
N MET A 507 21.64 4.78 -23.80
CA MET A 507 22.30 5.85 -24.54
C MET A 507 23.76 6.05 -24.10
N TRP A 508 24.02 6.01 -22.79
CA TRP A 508 25.38 6.17 -22.26
C TRP A 508 26.28 5.01 -22.70
N ILE A 509 25.81 3.76 -22.62
CA ILE A 509 26.55 2.58 -23.09
C ILE A 509 26.82 2.67 -24.59
N ALA A 510 25.82 3.02 -25.40
CA ALA A 510 25.96 3.10 -26.85
C ALA A 510 27.03 4.13 -27.27
N ASN A 511 27.07 5.28 -26.62
CA ASN A 511 28.02 6.35 -26.94
C ASN A 511 29.46 6.05 -26.51
N HIS A 512 29.68 5.19 -25.50
CA HIS A 512 31.00 4.99 -24.89
C HIS A 512 31.58 3.58 -25.09
N ARG A 513 30.89 2.69 -25.81
CA ARG A 513 31.34 1.31 -26.06
C ARG A 513 32.70 1.21 -26.78
N GLN A 514 33.11 2.25 -27.50
CA GLN A 514 34.34 2.28 -28.30
C GLN A 514 35.54 2.95 -27.61
N GLN A 515 35.37 3.50 -26.40
CA GLN A 515 36.43 4.26 -25.72
C GLN A 515 37.22 3.36 -24.75
N SER A 516 38.43 2.92 -25.14
CA SER A 516 39.22 1.95 -24.36
C SER A 516 39.61 2.45 -22.96
N GLN A 517 39.85 3.77 -22.81
CA GLN A 517 40.21 4.40 -21.53
C GLN A 517 39.01 4.65 -20.60
N GLY A 518 37.76 4.55 -21.10
CA GLY A 518 36.56 4.83 -20.32
C GLY A 518 36.36 3.88 -19.13
N LYS A 519 36.91 2.66 -19.19
CA LYS A 519 36.91 1.72 -18.05
C LYS A 519 37.82 2.19 -16.90
N ILE A 520 38.97 2.76 -17.22
CA ILE A 520 39.91 3.27 -16.22
C ILE A 520 39.30 4.49 -15.53
N GLY A 521 38.75 5.43 -16.30
CA GLY A 521 38.02 6.57 -15.74
C GLY A 521 36.86 6.14 -14.82
N LEU A 522 36.10 5.12 -15.22
CA LEU A 522 34.97 4.59 -14.43
C LEU A 522 35.46 4.05 -13.08
N VAL A 523 36.50 3.21 -13.09
CA VAL A 523 37.08 2.65 -11.86
C VAL A 523 37.64 3.76 -10.96
N THR A 524 38.31 4.76 -11.54
CA THR A 524 38.88 5.88 -10.78
C THR A 524 37.79 6.72 -10.12
N VAL A 525 36.77 7.17 -10.87
CA VAL A 525 35.70 7.99 -10.31
C VAL A 525 34.93 7.20 -9.25
N LEU A 526 34.58 5.93 -9.53
CA LEU A 526 33.89 5.10 -8.55
C LEU A 526 34.72 4.81 -7.30
N GLY A 527 35.99 4.46 -7.47
CA GLY A 527 36.91 4.20 -6.36
C GLY A 527 37.09 5.44 -5.49
N MET A 528 37.30 6.61 -6.10
CA MET A 528 37.43 7.87 -5.37
C MET A 528 36.12 8.28 -4.70
N SER A 529 34.97 8.16 -5.38
CA SER A 529 33.66 8.43 -4.78
C SER A 529 33.35 7.48 -3.62
N ALA A 530 33.72 6.20 -3.72
CA ALA A 530 33.56 5.24 -2.62
C ALA A 530 34.44 5.61 -1.42
N ILE A 531 35.71 5.98 -1.64
CA ILE A 531 36.61 6.45 -0.58
C ILE A 531 36.07 7.73 0.05
N LEU A 532 35.65 8.72 -0.74
CA LEU A 532 35.06 9.96 -0.25
C LEU A 532 33.76 9.72 0.52
N GLY A 533 32.91 8.81 0.03
CA GLY A 533 31.67 8.43 0.70
C GLY A 533 31.95 7.74 2.04
N PHE A 534 32.96 6.87 2.09
CA PHE A 534 33.42 6.23 3.32
C PHE A 534 33.95 7.27 4.32
N VAL A 535 34.83 8.17 3.88
CA VAL A 535 35.36 9.26 4.72
C VAL A 535 34.22 10.17 5.22
N ALA A 536 33.31 10.59 4.35
CA ALA A 536 32.15 11.40 4.71
C ALA A 536 31.26 10.69 5.74
N THR A 537 31.07 9.38 5.60
CA THR A 537 30.30 8.57 6.56
C THR A 537 31.01 8.53 7.92
N ILE A 538 32.33 8.31 7.97
CA ILE A 538 33.09 8.31 9.23
C ILE A 538 33.06 9.71 9.88
N LEU A 539 33.23 10.77 9.11
CA LEU A 539 33.10 12.14 9.61
C LEU A 539 31.70 12.38 10.19
N MET A 540 30.66 11.95 9.47
CA MET A 540 29.27 12.08 9.92
C MET A 540 29.05 11.32 11.23
N MET A 541 29.50 10.06 11.31
CA MET A 541 29.37 9.22 12.52
C MET A 541 30.08 9.81 13.74
N ASN A 542 31.18 10.55 13.56
CA ASN A 542 31.84 11.27 14.65
C ASN A 542 31.14 12.59 14.99
N ALA A 543 30.65 13.31 13.98
CA ALA A 543 29.97 14.60 14.17
C ALA A 543 28.62 14.47 14.91
N ILE A 544 27.89 13.37 14.73
CA ILE A 544 26.56 13.18 15.32
C ILE A 544 26.54 12.51 16.71
N ARG A 545 27.70 12.29 17.33
CA ARG A 545 27.76 11.78 18.71
C ARG A 545 27.21 12.83 19.68
N PRO A 546 26.53 12.43 20.79
CA PRO A 546 25.91 13.36 21.74
C PRO A 546 26.84 14.49 22.21
N ASP A 547 28.13 14.20 22.45
CA ASP A 547 29.11 15.16 22.98
C ASP A 547 30.17 15.59 21.95
N SER A 548 29.86 15.53 20.66
CA SER A 548 30.83 15.81 19.61
C SER A 548 31.17 17.30 19.51
N THR A 549 32.46 17.65 19.65
CA THR A 549 32.97 18.99 19.33
C THR A 549 32.89 19.34 17.84
N TYR A 550 32.62 18.34 16.99
CA TYR A 550 32.51 18.48 15.53
C TYR A 550 31.06 18.57 15.03
N ALA A 551 30.06 18.68 15.92
CA ALA A 551 28.64 18.74 15.55
C ALA A 551 28.34 19.83 14.50
N TRP A 552 29.06 20.95 14.54
CA TRP A 552 28.91 22.07 13.60
C TRP A 552 29.25 21.71 12.14
N LEU A 553 30.04 20.64 11.90
CA LEU A 553 30.36 20.15 10.56
C LEU A 553 29.21 19.37 9.91
N THR A 554 28.25 18.87 10.70
CA THR A 554 27.19 17.97 10.26
C THR A 554 26.45 18.42 8.99
N PRO A 555 25.94 19.66 8.87
CA PRO A 555 25.22 20.08 7.65
C PRO A 555 26.15 20.23 6.43
N TRP A 556 27.46 20.39 6.64
CA TRP A 556 28.44 20.64 5.58
C TRP A 556 29.04 19.36 5.00
N ILE A 557 29.05 18.26 5.74
CA ILE A 557 29.61 16.97 5.29
C ILE A 557 28.97 16.47 3.99
N PRO A 558 27.63 16.41 3.85
CA PRO A 558 26.99 15.96 2.61
C PRO A 558 27.26 16.90 1.43
N VAL A 559 27.26 18.22 1.70
CA VAL A 559 27.55 19.25 0.69
C VAL A 559 29.00 19.10 0.19
N GLY A 560 29.96 18.98 1.10
CA GLY A 560 31.36 18.74 0.79
C GLY A 560 31.58 17.46 -0.02
N TYR A 561 30.90 16.37 0.36
CA TYR A 561 30.93 15.11 -0.41
C TYR A 561 30.45 15.31 -1.85
N ILE A 562 29.28 15.92 -2.06
CA ILE A 562 28.71 16.15 -3.39
C ILE A 562 29.63 17.03 -4.23
N VAL A 563 30.17 18.12 -3.65
CA VAL A 563 31.08 19.04 -4.35
C VAL A 563 32.37 18.32 -4.76
N LEU A 564 32.99 17.54 -3.88
CA LEU A 564 34.22 16.82 -4.19
C LEU A 564 34.01 15.77 -5.29
N VAL A 565 32.92 15.01 -5.23
CA VAL A 565 32.57 14.05 -6.29
C VAL A 565 32.30 14.77 -7.61
N ALA A 566 31.62 15.91 -7.59
CA ALA A 566 31.40 16.74 -8.77
C ALA A 566 32.72 17.25 -9.36
N VAL A 567 33.64 17.78 -8.55
CA VAL A 567 34.95 18.23 -9.00
C VAL A 567 35.73 17.09 -9.65
N ILE A 568 35.77 15.90 -9.03
CA ILE A 568 36.45 14.73 -9.58
C ILE A 568 35.83 14.32 -10.93
N ALA A 569 34.50 14.25 -11.01
CA ALA A 569 33.81 13.90 -12.25
C ALA A 569 34.07 14.93 -13.36
N LEU A 570 34.01 16.23 -13.04
CA LEU A 570 34.23 17.33 -13.98
C LEU A 570 35.70 17.44 -14.43
N ALA A 571 36.66 17.07 -13.59
CA ALA A 571 38.08 17.04 -13.94
C ALA A 571 38.39 16.05 -15.09
N HIS A 572 37.50 15.08 -15.34
CA HIS A 572 37.63 14.11 -16.43
C HIS A 572 36.98 14.57 -17.75
N ILE A 573 36.38 15.77 -17.81
CA ILE A 573 35.80 16.31 -19.05
C ILE A 573 36.83 16.38 -20.20
N PRO A 574 38.07 16.87 -20.00
CA PRO A 574 39.05 16.94 -21.09
C PRO A 574 39.43 15.59 -21.67
N SER A 575 39.41 14.53 -20.84
CA SER A 575 39.84 13.18 -21.24
C SER A 575 38.69 12.33 -21.79
N HIS A 576 37.45 12.55 -21.35
CA HIS A 576 36.33 11.65 -21.66
C HIS A 576 35.07 12.36 -22.18
N GLY A 577 35.04 13.69 -22.16
CA GLY A 577 33.91 14.50 -22.63
C GLY A 577 32.82 14.75 -21.57
N LYS A 578 31.99 15.75 -21.84
CA LYS A 578 30.97 16.25 -20.89
C LYS A 578 29.92 15.20 -20.50
N LEU A 579 29.41 14.44 -21.48
CA LEU A 579 28.35 13.45 -21.23
C LEU A 579 28.84 12.29 -20.37
N TRP A 580 30.09 11.86 -20.57
CA TRP A 580 30.71 10.82 -19.75
C TRP A 580 30.83 11.29 -18.29
N SER A 581 31.43 12.47 -18.06
CA SER A 581 31.64 13.04 -16.72
C SER A 581 30.34 13.24 -15.95
N ILE A 582 29.30 13.77 -16.59
CA ILE A 582 27.98 13.93 -15.96
C ILE A 582 27.38 12.56 -15.62
N GLY A 583 27.51 11.58 -16.53
CA GLY A 583 27.05 10.21 -16.27
C GLY A 583 27.73 9.58 -15.07
N MET A 584 29.04 9.80 -14.89
CA MET A 584 29.78 9.31 -13.73
C MET A 584 29.40 10.00 -12.44
N LEU A 585 29.20 11.33 -12.46
CA LEU A 585 28.69 12.06 -11.30
C LEU A 585 27.34 11.49 -10.84
N VAL A 586 26.40 11.33 -11.77
CA VAL A 586 25.08 10.77 -11.49
C VAL A 586 25.21 9.35 -10.94
N PHE A 587 26.01 8.50 -11.59
CA PHE A 587 26.21 7.11 -11.16
C PHE A 587 26.82 7.01 -9.75
N ALA A 588 27.83 7.84 -9.44
CA ALA A 588 28.46 7.88 -8.12
C ALA A 588 27.48 8.32 -7.02
N LEU A 589 26.73 9.40 -7.24
CA LEU A 589 25.74 9.90 -6.28
C LEU A 589 24.58 8.91 -6.10
N SER A 590 24.08 8.32 -7.20
CA SER A 590 23.07 7.26 -7.15
C SER A 590 23.57 6.03 -6.40
N GLY A 591 24.86 5.66 -6.55
CA GLY A 591 25.47 4.57 -5.80
C GLY A 591 25.46 4.80 -4.28
N THR A 592 25.72 6.04 -3.83
CA THR A 592 25.61 6.40 -2.41
C THR A 592 24.19 6.28 -1.88
N LEU A 593 23.21 6.77 -2.64
CA LEU A 593 21.79 6.64 -2.26
C LEU A 593 21.34 5.18 -2.27
N ALA A 594 21.78 4.37 -3.23
CA ALA A 594 21.49 2.94 -3.28
C ALA A 594 22.06 2.19 -2.06
N LEU A 595 23.27 2.55 -1.60
CA LEU A 595 23.84 1.98 -0.36
C LEU A 595 23.05 2.40 0.88
N TYR A 596 22.60 3.66 0.94
CA TYR A 596 21.71 4.13 1.99
C TYR A 596 20.40 3.33 2.00
N GLU A 597 19.76 3.15 0.85
CA GLU A 597 18.51 2.40 0.70
C GLU A 597 18.69 0.92 1.03
N LEU A 598 19.73 0.25 0.55
CA LEU A 598 20.04 -1.15 0.90
C LEU A 598 20.20 -1.33 2.42
N ARG A 599 20.91 -0.41 3.06
CA ARG A 599 21.07 -0.40 4.52
C ARG A 599 19.74 -0.14 5.23
N SER A 600 18.94 0.80 4.74
CA SER A 600 17.61 1.13 5.25
C SER A 600 16.68 -0.08 5.14
N ALA A 601 16.69 -0.76 3.99
CA ALA A 601 15.91 -1.96 3.72
C ALA A 601 16.31 -3.10 4.66
N TRP A 602 17.62 -3.29 4.87
CA TRP A 602 18.12 -4.28 5.81
C TRP A 602 17.68 -3.98 7.24
N ARG A 603 17.80 -2.72 7.68
CA ARG A 603 17.42 -2.29 9.03
C ARG A 603 15.93 -2.49 9.25
N LEU A 604 15.11 -1.91 8.39
CA LEU A 604 13.65 -2.00 8.45
C LEU A 604 13.18 -3.47 8.39
N SER A 605 13.77 -4.29 7.52
CA SER A 605 13.25 -5.64 7.26
C SER A 605 13.87 -6.74 8.13
N TYR A 606 15.06 -6.56 8.72
CA TYR A 606 15.73 -7.62 9.52
C TYR A 606 16.21 -7.19 10.91
N ILE A 607 16.34 -5.89 11.20
CA ILE A 607 16.75 -5.42 12.53
C ILE A 607 15.57 -4.89 13.34
N SER A 608 14.79 -3.95 12.81
CA SER A 608 13.81 -3.16 13.57
C SER A 608 12.37 -3.30 13.08
N GLY A 609 12.06 -4.34 12.30
CA GLY A 609 10.76 -4.47 11.62
C GLY A 609 9.58 -4.87 12.50
N ASP A 610 9.76 -4.91 13.81
CA ASP A 610 8.74 -5.03 14.85
C ASP A 610 8.94 -3.97 15.97
N THR A 611 9.68 -2.90 15.67
CA THR A 611 9.87 -1.77 16.59
C THR A 611 9.57 -0.46 15.88
N PRO A 612 8.66 0.40 16.39
CA PRO A 612 8.22 1.62 15.71
C PRO A 612 9.22 2.78 15.91
N LYS A 613 10.49 2.50 15.63
CA LYS A 613 11.55 3.49 15.41
C LYS A 613 11.64 3.89 13.93
N GLU A 614 11.04 3.07 13.07
CA GLU A 614 10.87 3.30 11.65
C GLU A 614 9.48 3.87 11.41
N MET A 615 9.34 5.00 10.71
CA MET A 615 8.04 5.57 10.32
C MET A 615 7.17 4.60 9.47
N MET A 616 7.77 3.53 8.90
CA MET A 616 7.02 2.48 8.21
C MET A 616 6.16 1.61 9.17
N ILE A 617 6.38 1.78 10.46
CA ILE A 617 5.76 1.03 11.54
C ILE A 617 5.12 2.06 12.47
N TYR A 618 3.86 2.39 12.21
CA TYR A 618 3.16 3.42 12.97
C TYR A 618 2.72 2.89 14.35
N THR A 619 2.21 1.66 14.41
CA THR A 619 1.89 0.92 15.64
C THR A 619 2.38 -0.52 15.48
N GLN A 620 2.68 -1.23 16.56
CA GLN A 620 3.21 -2.59 16.50
C GLN A 620 3.05 -3.35 17.81
N THR A 621 2.60 -4.60 17.75
CA THR A 621 2.66 -5.53 18.88
C THR A 621 4.12 -5.77 19.25
N THR A 622 4.46 -5.60 20.53
CA THR A 622 5.85 -5.66 20.96
C THR A 622 6.44 -7.08 20.88
N PRO A 623 7.77 -7.19 20.77
CA PRO A 623 8.46 -8.48 20.93
C PRO A 623 8.21 -9.14 22.30
N ASP A 624 7.85 -8.36 23.32
CA ASP A 624 7.64 -8.87 24.67
C ASP A 624 6.35 -9.70 24.77
N ALA A 625 5.29 -9.33 24.05
CA ALA A 625 4.08 -10.15 23.96
C ALA A 625 4.38 -11.56 23.40
N LEU A 626 5.18 -11.65 22.33
CA LEU A 626 5.59 -12.92 21.75
C LEU A 626 6.46 -13.75 22.71
N ARG A 627 7.37 -13.10 23.45
CA ARG A 627 8.20 -13.77 24.46
C ARG A 627 7.36 -14.34 25.60
N VAL A 628 6.42 -13.57 26.14
CA VAL A 628 5.49 -14.01 27.19
C VAL A 628 4.71 -15.25 26.73
N ILE A 629 4.17 -15.24 25.52
CA ILE A 629 3.41 -16.38 24.98
C ILE A 629 4.30 -17.63 24.81
N ARG A 630 5.55 -17.46 24.36
CA ARG A 630 6.53 -18.56 24.27
C ARG A 630 6.85 -19.13 25.64
N ASP A 631 7.03 -18.27 26.64
CA ASP A 631 7.28 -18.69 28.02
C ASP A 631 6.09 -19.45 28.61
N LEU A 632 4.86 -18.96 28.40
CA LEU A 632 3.63 -19.66 28.80
C LEU A 632 3.46 -21.00 28.09
N THR A 633 3.83 -21.08 26.82
CA THR A 633 3.82 -22.32 26.03
C THR A 633 4.80 -23.34 26.64
N ASN A 634 6.03 -22.90 26.95
CA ASN A 634 7.05 -23.74 27.58
C ASN A 634 6.61 -24.19 28.99
N ALA A 635 5.99 -23.30 29.77
CA ALA A 635 5.45 -23.62 31.08
C ALA A 635 4.34 -24.67 31.00
N SER A 636 3.39 -24.54 30.05
CA SER A 636 2.32 -25.52 29.85
C SER A 636 2.89 -26.89 29.46
N MET A 637 3.77 -26.93 28.46
CA MET A 637 4.39 -28.17 27.99
C MET A 637 5.21 -28.85 29.08
N SER A 638 5.91 -28.09 29.92
CA SER A 638 6.72 -28.62 31.02
C SER A 638 5.87 -29.13 32.19
N ARG A 639 4.70 -28.51 32.44
CA ARG A 639 3.82 -28.84 33.56
C ARG A 639 2.85 -29.97 33.24
N SER A 640 2.14 -29.86 32.12
CA SER A 640 1.03 -30.75 31.75
C SER A 640 1.44 -31.79 30.69
N GLY A 641 2.57 -31.59 30.02
CA GLY A 641 2.96 -32.39 28.84
C GLY A 641 2.20 -31.99 27.56
N ASP A 642 1.34 -30.97 27.64
CA ASP A 642 0.47 -30.49 26.57
C ASP A 642 0.12 -28.99 26.77
N MET A 643 -0.84 -28.49 25.99
CA MET A 643 -1.33 -27.12 26.02
C MET A 643 -2.57 -26.92 26.92
N SER A 644 -2.78 -27.77 27.94
CA SER A 644 -3.96 -27.74 28.81
C SER A 644 -3.85 -26.82 30.03
N MET A 645 -2.74 -26.09 30.19
CA MET A 645 -2.57 -25.18 31.33
C MET A 645 -3.69 -24.13 31.35
N PRO A 646 -4.44 -23.97 32.46
CA PRO A 646 -5.49 -22.96 32.55
C PRO A 646 -4.92 -21.54 32.52
N ILE A 647 -5.38 -20.74 31.55
CA ILE A 647 -4.93 -19.36 31.34
C ILE A 647 -6.14 -18.45 31.20
N TRP A 648 -6.11 -17.32 31.89
CA TRP A 648 -7.03 -16.23 31.63
C TRP A 648 -6.40 -15.18 30.74
N HIS A 649 -7.19 -14.64 29.82
CA HIS A 649 -6.82 -13.44 29.08
C HIS A 649 -8.02 -12.49 28.99
N ASP A 650 -7.76 -11.26 28.61
CA ASP A 650 -8.82 -10.29 28.36
C ASP A 650 -9.27 -10.27 26.90
N ASN A 651 -10.16 -9.33 26.58
CA ASN A 651 -10.84 -9.19 25.31
C ASN A 651 -9.98 -8.59 24.18
N GLU A 652 -8.65 -8.58 24.32
CA GLU A 652 -7.75 -8.07 23.29
C GLU A 652 -7.51 -9.10 22.19
N THR A 653 -7.85 -8.71 20.95
CA THR A 653 -7.82 -9.54 19.73
C THR A 653 -6.46 -10.16 19.38
N VAL A 654 -5.36 -9.63 19.93
CA VAL A 654 -4.03 -10.19 19.69
C VAL A 654 -3.88 -11.59 20.31
N TRP A 655 -4.66 -11.88 21.36
CA TRP A 655 -4.63 -13.15 22.07
C TRP A 655 -5.31 -14.27 21.30
N ASP A 656 -6.24 -13.97 20.40
CA ASP A 656 -6.92 -14.97 19.57
C ASP A 656 -5.90 -15.81 18.78
N TRP A 657 -4.99 -15.12 18.09
CA TRP A 657 -3.89 -15.78 17.39
C TRP A 657 -2.91 -16.44 18.35
N TYR A 658 -2.35 -15.70 19.31
CA TYR A 658 -1.24 -16.21 20.11
C TYR A 658 -1.63 -17.28 21.13
N MET A 659 -2.90 -17.32 21.55
CA MET A 659 -3.41 -18.31 22.48
C MET A 659 -4.22 -19.42 21.80
N ARG A 660 -4.34 -19.45 20.47
CA ARG A 660 -5.15 -20.43 19.72
C ARG A 660 -4.91 -21.89 20.11
N HIS A 661 -3.67 -22.24 20.46
CA HIS A 661 -3.25 -23.60 20.83
C HIS A 661 -3.52 -23.98 22.29
N PHE A 662 -3.78 -23.03 23.19
CA PHE A 662 -4.15 -23.35 24.57
C PHE A 662 -5.58 -23.89 24.63
N ALA A 663 -5.72 -25.09 25.21
CA ALA A 663 -7.00 -25.82 25.27
C ALA A 663 -7.92 -25.26 26.37
N ASN A 664 -7.35 -24.83 27.49
CA ASN A 664 -8.08 -24.33 28.66
C ASN A 664 -7.86 -22.82 28.85
N LYS A 665 -7.96 -22.04 27.77
CA LYS A 665 -7.98 -20.58 27.85
C LYS A 665 -9.39 -20.06 28.09
N THR A 666 -9.51 -19.02 28.91
CA THR A 666 -10.78 -18.34 29.17
C THR A 666 -10.61 -16.84 29.00
N GLU A 667 -11.35 -16.29 28.03
CA GLU A 667 -11.47 -14.84 27.88
C GLU A 667 -12.34 -14.25 29.00
N GLN A 668 -11.88 -13.17 29.61
CA GLN A 668 -12.63 -12.39 30.58
C GLN A 668 -13.17 -11.11 29.93
N PRO A 669 -14.44 -10.73 30.22
CA PRO A 669 -15.00 -9.50 29.71
C PRO A 669 -14.27 -8.26 30.28
N PRO A 670 -14.41 -7.09 29.62
CA PRO A 670 -13.88 -5.83 30.15
C PRO A 670 -14.50 -5.50 31.52
N GLY A 671 -13.66 -5.14 32.50
CA GLY A 671 -14.09 -4.71 33.84
C GLY A 671 -14.21 -5.84 34.87
N ALA A 672 -13.54 -5.63 36.00
CA ALA A 672 -13.47 -6.41 37.25
C ALA A 672 -13.67 -7.91 37.05
N PRO A 673 -12.65 -8.65 36.54
CA PRO A 673 -12.75 -10.11 36.41
C PRO A 673 -13.11 -10.74 37.76
N ALA A 674 -13.90 -11.81 37.72
CA ALA A 674 -14.15 -12.63 38.91
C ALA A 674 -12.82 -13.03 39.54
N MET A 675 -12.76 -13.24 40.86
CA MET A 675 -11.50 -13.69 41.48
C MET A 675 -11.04 -15.00 40.81
N PRO A 676 -9.78 -15.07 40.35
CA PRO A 676 -9.26 -16.28 39.71
C PRO A 676 -9.31 -17.47 40.65
N GLY A 677 -9.79 -18.60 40.12
CA GLY A 677 -9.72 -19.88 40.82
C GLY A 677 -8.29 -20.28 41.14
N GLU A 678 -8.12 -21.22 42.08
CA GLU A 678 -6.80 -21.76 42.43
C GLU A 678 -6.16 -22.55 41.27
N ASP A 679 -6.96 -22.99 40.30
CA ASP A 679 -6.54 -23.72 39.10
C ASP A 679 -5.89 -22.82 38.03
N ILE A 680 -6.16 -21.51 38.06
CA ILE A 680 -5.63 -20.55 37.09
C ILE A 680 -4.14 -20.30 37.36
N MET A 681 -3.32 -20.61 36.36
CA MET A 681 -1.86 -20.53 36.47
C MET A 681 -1.30 -19.20 35.96
N ALA A 682 -1.92 -18.62 34.94
CA ALA A 682 -1.51 -17.35 34.36
C ALA A 682 -2.71 -16.49 33.95
N ILE A 683 -2.55 -15.17 34.06
CA ILE A 683 -3.50 -14.15 33.67
C ILE A 683 -2.76 -13.13 32.81
N VAL A 684 -3.30 -12.83 31.63
CA VAL A 684 -2.77 -11.83 30.69
C VAL A 684 -3.84 -10.77 30.48
N VAL A 685 -3.60 -9.53 30.92
CA VAL A 685 -4.66 -8.52 30.96
C VAL A 685 -4.11 -7.12 30.67
N LEU A 686 -4.82 -6.33 29.89
CA LEU A 686 -4.50 -4.94 29.60
C LEU A 686 -4.45 -4.09 30.87
N ASP A 687 -3.60 -3.06 30.88
CA ASP A 687 -3.44 -2.14 32.02
C ASP A 687 -4.76 -1.43 32.39
N GLU A 688 -5.62 -1.17 31.41
CA GLU A 688 -6.95 -0.58 31.64
C GLU A 688 -7.94 -1.54 32.30
N ASN A 689 -7.84 -2.84 31.98
CA ASN A 689 -8.68 -3.88 32.56
C ASN A 689 -8.24 -4.23 33.99
N LEU A 690 -6.94 -4.16 34.30
CA LEU A 690 -6.44 -4.45 35.65
C LEU A 690 -6.84 -3.39 36.69
N LYS A 691 -6.92 -2.11 36.29
CA LYS A 691 -7.32 -0.98 37.17
C LYS A 691 -8.69 -1.14 37.83
N SER A 692 -9.50 -2.06 37.32
CA SER A 692 -10.83 -2.38 37.84
C SER A 692 -10.82 -3.42 38.98
N ILE A 693 -9.66 -4.03 39.26
CA ILE A 693 -9.43 -4.92 40.40
C ILE A 693 -8.89 -4.08 41.56
N ASP A 694 -9.63 -3.99 42.67
CA ASP A 694 -9.22 -3.24 43.86
C ASP A 694 -7.75 -3.54 44.23
N ASP A 695 -6.94 -2.49 44.33
CA ASP A 695 -5.51 -2.47 44.69
C ASP A 695 -4.46 -3.07 43.74
N ASN A 696 -4.78 -3.44 42.47
CA ASN A 696 -3.79 -4.03 41.55
C ASN A 696 -3.03 -5.26 42.14
N THR A 697 -3.59 -5.90 43.17
CA THR A 697 -2.98 -7.07 43.81
C THR A 697 -3.84 -8.29 43.52
N LEU A 698 -3.25 -9.28 42.85
CA LEU A 698 -3.84 -10.61 42.65
C LEU A 698 -3.20 -11.54 43.69
N PRO A 699 -3.89 -11.88 44.80
CA PRO A 699 -3.29 -12.68 45.86
C PRO A 699 -2.77 -14.02 45.34
N GLY A 700 -1.51 -14.32 45.67
CA GLY A 700 -0.84 -15.55 45.24
C GLY A 700 -0.39 -15.54 43.77
N PHE A 701 -0.37 -14.39 43.10
CA PHE A 701 0.28 -14.22 41.80
C PHE A 701 1.49 -13.28 41.91
N LEU A 702 2.49 -13.54 41.09
CA LEU A 702 3.56 -12.62 40.77
C LEU A 702 3.13 -11.81 39.55
N ILE A 703 3.16 -10.49 39.64
CA ILE A 703 2.67 -9.58 38.60
C ILE A 703 3.85 -8.82 37.99
N GLN A 704 3.90 -8.78 36.66
CA GLN A 704 4.88 -7.99 35.92
C GLN A 704 4.19 -7.25 34.77
N LYS A 705 4.62 -6.00 34.59
CA LYS A 705 4.14 -5.12 33.54
C LYS A 705 5.02 -5.23 32.29
N TYR A 706 4.38 -5.31 31.13
CA TYR A 706 5.03 -5.33 29.82
C TYR A 706 4.32 -4.38 28.85
N PRO A 707 5.02 -3.82 27.86
CA PRO A 707 4.37 -3.07 26.79
C PRO A 707 3.67 -4.04 25.83
N LEU A 708 2.42 -3.81 25.48
CA LEU A 708 1.66 -4.59 24.50
C LEU A 708 1.84 -4.05 23.09
N ARG A 709 1.57 -2.74 22.91
CA ARG A 709 1.73 -2.04 21.64
C ARG A 709 2.72 -0.91 21.81
N TRP A 710 3.55 -0.68 20.80
CA TRP A 710 4.32 0.54 20.65
C TRP A 710 3.85 1.33 19.45
N TRP A 711 3.99 2.65 19.48
CA TRP A 711 3.80 3.50 18.30
C TRP A 711 4.88 4.57 18.11
N PHE A 712 5.01 5.01 16.86
CA PHE A 712 6.01 5.98 16.42
C PHE A 712 5.68 7.39 16.95
N PRO A 713 6.67 8.19 17.39
CA PRO A 713 6.44 9.55 17.89
C PRO A 713 6.18 10.55 16.74
N GLU A 714 4.98 10.52 16.17
CA GLU A 714 4.65 11.26 14.94
C GLU A 714 4.72 12.79 15.07
N ASP A 715 4.19 13.34 16.18
CA ASP A 715 4.11 14.79 16.41
C ASP A 715 5.51 15.42 16.49
N GLN A 716 6.44 14.73 17.13
CA GLN A 716 7.81 15.18 17.33
C GLN A 716 8.67 15.02 16.07
N MET A 717 8.29 14.13 15.16
CA MET A 717 9.13 13.75 14.02
C MET A 717 8.75 14.48 12.73
N TYR A 718 7.48 14.44 12.28
CA TYR A 718 7.15 14.89 10.92
C TYR A 718 5.85 15.71 10.78
N ARG A 719 5.03 15.83 11.82
CA ARG A 719 3.80 16.63 11.73
C ARG A 719 4.18 18.11 11.68
N LEU A 720 3.63 18.82 10.69
CA LEU A 720 3.86 20.25 10.48
C LEU A 720 2.67 21.02 11.05
N PRO A 721 2.89 22.03 11.92
CA PRO A 721 1.81 22.90 12.37
C PRO A 721 1.25 23.73 11.21
N ALA A 722 0.02 24.23 11.34
CA ALA A 722 -0.68 24.94 10.24
C ALA A 722 0.11 26.13 9.67
N LYS A 723 0.84 26.85 10.53
CA LYS A 723 1.67 28.01 10.18
C LYS A 723 3.17 27.72 10.30
N TRP A 724 3.58 26.49 10.01
CA TRP A 724 4.97 26.03 10.17
C TRP A 724 6.00 26.92 9.46
N TYR A 725 5.64 27.58 8.36
CA TYR A 725 6.52 28.43 7.55
C TYR A 725 6.64 29.88 8.05
N SER A 726 5.64 30.40 8.79
CA SER A 726 5.58 31.81 9.19
C SER A 726 5.87 32.04 10.67
N ASP A 727 5.38 31.15 11.54
CA ASP A 727 5.44 31.38 12.99
C ASP A 727 6.88 31.18 13.50
N PRO A 728 7.27 31.71 14.66
CA PRO A 728 8.56 31.39 15.27
C PRO A 728 8.71 29.88 15.50
N ILE A 729 9.95 29.35 15.42
CA ILE A 729 10.21 27.93 15.68
C ILE A 729 10.22 27.72 17.19
N GLU A 730 9.24 26.98 17.69
CA GLU A 730 9.16 26.55 19.09
C GLU A 730 10.18 25.44 19.40
N GLU A 731 10.55 25.30 20.68
CA GLU A 731 11.51 24.28 21.11
C GLU A 731 10.99 22.85 20.87
N ASN A 732 9.69 22.63 21.05
CA ASN A 732 8.98 21.37 20.80
C ASN A 732 8.62 21.15 19.32
N ALA A 733 9.01 22.05 18.41
CA ALA A 733 8.70 21.89 17.00
C ALA A 733 9.28 20.58 16.45
N SER A 734 8.51 19.95 15.54
CA SER A 734 8.88 18.66 14.96
C SER A 734 10.24 18.71 14.24
N LEU A 735 10.92 17.57 14.19
CA LEU A 735 12.21 17.45 13.51
C LEU A 735 12.12 17.89 12.04
N LEU A 736 11.03 17.55 11.34
CA LEU A 736 10.80 18.01 9.97
C LEU A 736 10.66 19.54 9.88
N THR A 737 9.96 20.19 10.81
CA THR A 737 9.82 21.66 10.83
C THR A 737 11.20 22.31 10.97
N LYS A 738 12.01 21.82 11.92
CA LYS A 738 13.37 22.29 12.15
C LYS A 738 14.25 22.04 10.93
N ALA A 739 14.22 20.84 10.35
CA ALA A 739 15.01 20.47 9.18
C ALA A 739 14.67 21.31 7.94
N LEU A 740 13.40 21.70 7.75
CA LEU A 740 12.99 22.53 6.61
C LEU A 740 13.36 24.01 6.78
N ARG A 741 13.39 24.53 8.01
CA ARG A 741 13.59 25.98 8.27
C ARG A 741 14.99 26.33 8.74
N GLN A 742 15.68 25.41 9.40
CA GLN A 742 17.02 25.56 9.95
C GLN A 742 17.92 24.37 9.54
N PRO A 743 18.02 24.00 8.24
CA PRO A 743 18.80 22.83 7.82
C PRO A 743 20.29 22.90 8.14
N PHE A 744 20.84 24.12 8.33
CA PHE A 744 22.24 24.37 8.66
C PHE A 744 22.49 24.60 10.15
N ASP A 745 21.44 24.56 10.98
CA ASP A 745 21.63 24.55 12.43
C ASP A 745 22.26 23.22 12.86
N SER A 746 23.26 23.31 13.76
CA SER A 746 24.05 22.15 14.16
C SER A 746 23.20 21.09 14.87
N ALA A 747 22.32 21.50 15.80
CA ALA A 747 21.51 20.56 16.57
C ALA A 747 20.47 19.87 15.67
N THR A 748 19.84 20.64 14.80
CA THR A 748 18.88 20.15 13.80
C THR A 748 19.52 19.16 12.84
N ALA A 749 20.70 19.49 12.29
CA ALA A 749 21.42 18.60 11.40
C ALA A 749 21.83 17.30 12.10
N VAL A 750 22.33 17.37 13.34
CA VAL A 750 22.69 16.19 14.15
C VAL A 750 21.49 15.29 14.36
N ALA A 751 20.35 15.84 14.81
CA ALA A 751 19.13 15.07 15.04
C ALA A 751 18.62 14.43 13.73
N THR A 752 18.64 15.18 12.64
CA THR A 752 18.23 14.71 11.31
C THR A 752 19.09 13.53 10.87
N TRP A 753 20.41 13.66 10.91
CA TRP A 753 21.33 12.58 10.49
C TRP A 753 21.35 11.40 11.46
N ARG A 754 21.09 11.60 12.77
CA ARG A 754 20.84 10.49 13.72
C ARG A 754 19.60 9.69 13.33
N TYR A 755 18.53 10.33 12.87
CA TYR A 755 17.37 9.63 12.38
C TYR A 755 17.63 8.92 11.04
N TYR A 756 18.26 9.60 10.06
CA TYR A 756 18.59 8.97 8.77
C TYR A 756 19.53 7.78 8.90
N LEU A 757 20.56 7.89 9.74
CA LEU A 757 21.51 6.80 9.95
C LEU A 757 20.98 5.79 10.96
N TYR A 758 20.61 6.18 12.17
CA TYR A 758 20.34 5.23 13.25
C TYR A 758 18.86 5.04 13.56
N ARG A 759 17.93 5.69 12.85
CA ARG A 759 16.49 5.66 13.20
C ARG A 759 16.27 5.99 14.67
N ASP A 760 17.11 6.88 15.15
CA ASP A 760 17.04 7.39 16.49
C ASP A 760 16.12 8.60 16.46
N THR A 761 14.95 8.45 17.06
CA THR A 761 13.92 9.49 17.13
C THR A 761 14.31 10.57 18.14
N GLY A 762 15.15 10.26 19.13
CA GLY A 762 15.40 11.14 20.27
C GLY A 762 14.23 11.25 21.25
N PHE A 763 13.15 10.49 21.04
CA PHE A 763 11.93 10.51 21.85
C PHE A 763 11.53 9.08 22.25
N PRO A 764 10.96 8.88 23.45
CA PRO A 764 10.41 7.59 23.84
C PRO A 764 9.27 7.19 22.88
N LEU A 765 9.09 5.88 22.69
CA LEU A 765 7.94 5.35 21.95
C LEU A 765 6.70 5.49 22.84
N GLY A 766 5.55 5.76 22.24
CA GLY A 766 4.30 5.60 22.97
C GLY A 766 4.00 4.13 23.19
N SER A 767 3.34 3.77 24.29
CA SER A 767 2.94 2.39 24.58
C SER A 767 1.55 2.28 25.18
N SER A 768 0.87 1.18 24.85
CA SER A 768 -0.17 0.60 25.69
C SER A 768 0.41 -0.65 26.32
N ASP A 769 0.06 -0.90 27.58
CA ASP A 769 0.72 -1.91 28.39
C ASP A 769 -0.26 -3.00 28.83
N PHE A 770 0.29 -4.16 29.16
CA PHE A 770 -0.45 -5.29 29.73
C PHE A 770 0.33 -5.87 30.92
N TYR A 771 -0.39 -6.55 31.80
CA TYR A 771 0.16 -7.27 32.92
C TYR A 771 0.08 -8.76 32.67
N VAL A 772 1.13 -9.45 33.10
CA VAL A 772 1.14 -10.89 33.25
C VAL A 772 1.19 -11.19 34.72
N ALA A 773 0.16 -11.85 35.23
CA ALA A 773 0.13 -12.38 36.58
C ALA A 773 0.28 -13.89 36.50
N ILE A 774 1.31 -14.45 37.12
CA ILE A 774 1.57 -15.90 37.13
C ILE A 774 1.64 -16.45 38.54
N ARG A 775 1.31 -17.73 38.71
CA ARG A 775 1.56 -18.40 39.99
C ARG A 775 3.07 -18.67 40.18
N PRO A 776 3.59 -18.64 41.43
CA PRO A 776 5.00 -18.89 41.71
C PRO A 776 5.54 -20.23 41.18
N GLU A 777 4.70 -21.23 40.95
CA GLU A 777 5.13 -22.54 40.42
C GLU A 777 5.59 -22.46 38.96
N ILE A 778 5.09 -21.50 38.18
CA ILE A 778 5.48 -21.33 36.77
C ILE A 778 6.51 -20.21 36.56
N ALA A 779 6.87 -19.49 37.61
CA ALA A 779 7.93 -18.47 37.63
C ALA A 779 9.24 -18.91 36.95
N PRO A 780 9.79 -20.12 37.21
CA PRO A 780 11.05 -20.57 36.61
C PRO A 780 11.07 -20.66 35.09
N TYR A 781 9.90 -20.66 34.44
CA TYR A 781 9.77 -20.77 32.98
C TYR A 781 9.71 -19.41 32.27
N MET A 782 9.70 -18.30 33.02
CA MET A 782 9.61 -16.96 32.45
C MET A 782 11.00 -16.37 32.18
N SER A 783 11.24 -15.97 30.93
CA SER A 783 12.54 -15.48 30.44
C SER A 783 12.79 -14.00 30.75
N LEU A 784 11.73 -13.19 30.83
CA LEU A 784 11.78 -11.78 31.19
C LEU A 784 11.13 -11.60 32.55
N GLY A 785 11.95 -11.51 33.61
CA GLY A 785 11.53 -11.15 34.96
C GLY A 785 10.12 -11.60 35.34
N LEU A 786 9.94 -12.87 35.71
CA LEU A 786 9.19 -13.31 36.90
C LEU A 786 9.73 -14.70 37.31
N GLY A 787 11.06 -14.91 37.22
CA GLY A 787 11.80 -15.96 37.93
C GLY A 787 12.89 -16.71 37.15
N ALA A 788 14.16 -16.27 37.22
CA ALA A 788 15.34 -17.17 37.37
C ALA A 788 16.67 -16.38 37.54
N ARG A 789 17.22 -16.47 38.76
CA ARG A 789 18.51 -15.98 39.31
C ARG A 789 18.66 -14.50 39.65
#